data_AF-A0A5F1I3W8-F1
#
_entry.id   AF-A0A5F1I3W8-F1
#
_cell.length_a   1.000
_cell.length_b   1.000
_cell.length_c   1.000
_cell.angle_alpha   90.00
_cell.angle_beta   90.00
_cell.angle_gamma   90.00
#
_symmetry.space_group_name_H-M   'P 1'
#
loop_
_entity.id
_entity.type
_entity.pdbx_description
1 polymer ?
#
loop_
_entity_poly.entity_id
_entity_poly.type
_entity_poly.pdbx_seq_one_letter_code
_entity_poly.pdbx_strand_id
1 'polypeptide(L)'
;MNRRWPNLCKTVLGLLIAGISLGMTDARADDICKNGAMVPDEYCHFFVHYGPENPGKLDIRISDALKIPDQDAAKTRSIGLIIAISKYPLLHADIPAAAVDGQRMADFLINGQKFDEVILLRDQEASLDNINYFLKEYLPARGMMFDKKARLLIAYSGHGRFGTQNGNSDKAPAFVLSNATDIDGSKGMYEMPALNTQLNILAKRYFHVLTLVNACFGSGLYGMTIGAGNSNSYSNPGAYAIAAGDDKTEVYSLEAKRGSVFFDTIIKGVTNGVADERFGKSYMVKVDGKKEYYAGITRTLSLFIYVNDQYSDINEKLDEQGKGLHLSDAWIGATEMPAGPGGFFFINEPAASRLDNKTQLAAGKAGEFTNIDVASFSIDKSAPVPADNQEKDNKSIEIPYGPVSAIPNRPDIRIFKTPEIYPIHGHDISSNDGEIDWKLFQEKSSARFVYARVVGWRGPDSSFKSHWKQLADSKFDRGGYFKFDFCRTPEAQLETAKSLLPAEPKMLPPGILLVNPEGEDTTQLNCFKKSGMANARNDILRFADLIYQNYHKTPIFYGNHNNLSHFMDSRFEQYMVWMGYWGQAGVKLEGRNPWTLWQYSGNETVPGIGHSTESEVFFGTEEQYVQFKAGENNVALAAVN
;
A
#
# COMPACT_ATOMS: atom_id res chain seq x y z
N MET A 1 -34.73 -38.57 44.01
CA MET A 1 -34.48 -37.13 44.30
C MET A 1 -34.24 -36.42 42.98
N ASN A 2 -35.21 -35.60 42.59
CA ASN A 2 -35.34 -34.97 41.27
C ASN A 2 -34.32 -33.85 41.02
N ARG A 3 -33.81 -33.76 39.78
CA ARG A 3 -33.58 -32.48 39.08
C ARG A 3 -33.64 -32.68 37.56
N ARG A 4 -34.65 -32.06 36.94
CA ARG A 4 -34.72 -31.63 35.52
C ARG A 4 -35.13 -30.15 35.50
N TRP A 5 -34.65 -29.44 34.49
CA TRP A 5 -34.75 -27.98 34.25
C TRP A 5 -36.21 -27.45 34.08
N PRO A 6 -36.47 -26.13 34.03
CA PRO A 6 -36.37 -25.35 32.77
C PRO A 6 -36.09 -23.82 32.86
N ASN A 7 -35.81 -23.26 31.66
CA ASN A 7 -35.79 -21.86 31.18
C ASN A 7 -36.66 -20.82 31.91
N LEU A 8 -36.25 -19.53 31.92
CA LEU A 8 -37.07 -18.42 31.38
C LEU A 8 -36.33 -17.06 31.30
N CYS A 9 -36.82 -16.24 30.38
CA CYS A 9 -36.30 -14.99 29.83
C CYS A 9 -36.90 -13.75 30.55
N LYS A 10 -36.17 -12.62 30.52
CA LYS A 10 -36.60 -11.21 30.75
C LYS A 10 -37.07 -10.81 32.17
N THR A 11 -36.42 -9.80 32.78
CA THR A 11 -36.86 -8.37 32.78
C THR A 11 -35.97 -7.54 33.73
N VAL A 12 -35.71 -6.30 33.30
CA VAL A 12 -35.01 -5.18 33.92
C VAL A 12 -35.50 -4.85 35.34
N LEU A 13 -34.59 -4.62 36.29
CA LEU A 13 -34.61 -3.44 37.17
C LEU A 13 -33.28 -3.30 37.93
N GLY A 14 -32.76 -2.08 37.96
CA GLY A 14 -31.41 -1.75 38.38
C GLY A 14 -31.08 -2.04 39.84
N LEU A 15 -29.80 -2.31 40.07
CA LEU A 15 -29.15 -2.25 41.36
C LEU A 15 -27.79 -1.58 41.17
N LEU A 16 -27.71 -0.36 41.71
CA LEU A 16 -26.47 0.34 41.99
C LEU A 16 -25.55 -0.57 42.82
N ILE A 17 -24.41 -0.96 42.26
CA ILE A 17 -23.28 -1.44 43.03
C ILE A 17 -22.10 -0.54 42.67
N ALA A 18 -21.77 0.33 43.63
CA ALA A 18 -20.55 1.11 43.64
C ALA A 18 -19.35 0.16 43.59
N GLY A 19 -18.61 0.21 42.49
CA GLY A 19 -17.33 -0.47 42.30
C GLY A 19 -16.26 0.57 42.01
N ILE A 20 -15.23 0.58 42.84
CA ILE A 20 -14.10 1.51 42.88
C ILE A 20 -13.46 1.69 41.50
N SER A 21 -13.64 2.86 40.89
CA SER A 21 -12.93 3.30 39.69
C SER A 21 -11.65 4.04 40.08
N LEU A 22 -10.51 3.38 39.91
CA LEU A 22 -9.22 4.07 39.88
C LEU A 22 -9.04 4.74 38.51
N GLY A 23 -9.18 6.06 38.49
CA GLY A 23 -8.44 6.95 37.60
C GLY A 23 -8.77 6.92 36.10
N MET A 24 -10.04 6.98 35.73
CA MET A 24 -10.45 7.67 34.51
C MET A 24 -11.21 8.91 34.96
N THR A 25 -10.67 10.10 34.70
CA THR A 25 -11.48 11.31 34.79
C THR A 25 -12.58 11.21 33.73
N ASP A 26 -13.82 11.06 34.19
CA ASP A 26 -15.02 11.29 33.37
C ASP A 26 -14.83 12.58 32.59
N ALA A 27 -14.79 12.48 31.25
CA ALA A 27 -14.90 13.65 30.38
C ALA A 27 -16.20 14.37 30.75
N ARG A 28 -16.12 15.61 31.25
CA ARG A 28 -17.32 16.37 31.54
C ARG A 28 -17.97 16.73 30.20
N ALA A 29 -19.30 16.84 30.19
CA ALA A 29 -20.03 17.32 29.02
C ALA A 29 -19.59 18.73 28.55
N ASP A 30 -18.81 19.42 29.38
CA ASP A 30 -18.22 20.74 29.14
C ASP A 30 -16.89 20.70 28.35
N ASP A 31 -16.31 19.51 28.08
CA ASP A 31 -15.03 19.34 27.36
C ASP A 31 -15.21 18.89 25.88
N ILE A 32 -16.37 19.22 25.28
CA ILE A 32 -16.68 18.89 23.89
C ILE A 32 -16.82 20.19 23.09
N CYS A 33 -15.87 20.41 22.19
CA CYS A 33 -15.88 21.50 21.24
C CYS A 33 -17.12 21.47 20.34
N LYS A 34 -17.51 22.62 19.80
CA LYS A 34 -18.62 22.71 18.82
C LYS A 34 -18.43 21.85 17.58
N ASN A 35 -17.19 21.59 17.18
CA ASN A 35 -16.84 20.72 16.06
C ASN A 35 -16.82 19.22 16.45
N GLY A 36 -17.07 18.88 17.70
CA GLY A 36 -17.07 17.51 18.23
C GLY A 36 -15.75 17.06 18.87
N ALA A 37 -14.68 17.86 18.79
CA ALA A 37 -13.40 17.49 19.40
C ALA A 37 -13.51 17.39 20.93
N MET A 38 -13.02 16.28 21.48
CA MET A 38 -13.01 16.01 22.91
C MET A 38 -11.73 16.58 23.54
N VAL A 39 -11.68 17.90 23.67
CA VAL A 39 -10.57 18.64 24.27
C VAL A 39 -11.11 19.83 25.07
N PRO A 40 -10.35 20.39 26.03
CA PRO A 40 -10.73 21.64 26.69
C PRO A 40 -10.98 22.76 25.68
N ASP A 41 -11.90 23.67 26.01
CA ASP A 41 -12.36 24.77 25.15
C ASP A 41 -11.22 25.57 24.48
N GLU A 42 -10.14 25.79 25.22
CA GLU A 42 -8.96 26.52 24.75
C GLU A 42 -8.23 25.84 23.59
N TYR A 43 -8.36 24.52 23.42
CA TYR A 43 -7.74 23.78 22.32
C TYR A 43 -8.66 23.59 21.10
N CYS A 44 -9.95 23.92 21.21
CA CYS A 44 -10.93 23.68 20.14
C CYS A 44 -10.56 24.34 18.81
N HIS A 45 -9.97 25.53 18.86
CA HIS A 45 -9.66 26.32 17.67
C HIS A 45 -8.51 25.76 16.82
N PHE A 46 -7.68 24.86 17.37
CA PHE A 46 -6.60 24.21 16.62
C PHE A 46 -7.10 23.16 15.63
N PHE A 47 -8.30 22.63 15.83
CA PHE A 47 -8.91 21.64 14.95
C PHE A 47 -9.53 22.32 13.73
N VAL A 48 -8.74 22.48 12.68
CA VAL A 48 -9.19 23.00 11.38
C VAL A 48 -10.09 22.01 10.63
N HIS A 49 -10.05 20.73 11.02
CA HIS A 49 -11.02 19.72 10.61
C HIS A 49 -11.26 18.69 11.71
N TYR A 50 -12.54 18.32 11.89
CA TYR A 50 -12.96 17.22 12.75
C TYR A 50 -14.16 16.53 12.09
N GLY A 51 -13.95 15.32 11.60
CA GLY A 51 -14.93 14.48 10.94
C GLY A 51 -15.86 13.77 11.94
N PRO A 52 -16.94 13.16 11.46
CA PRO A 52 -17.86 12.41 12.30
C PRO A 52 -17.18 11.19 12.93
N GLU A 53 -17.53 10.85 14.18
CA GLU A 53 -17.01 9.65 14.87
C GLU A 53 -17.31 8.33 14.14
N ASN A 54 -18.38 8.31 13.35
CA ASN A 54 -18.70 7.18 12.47
C ASN A 54 -18.90 7.70 11.04
N PRO A 55 -17.92 7.53 10.14
CA PRO A 55 -18.03 7.96 8.76
C PRO A 55 -18.91 7.04 7.90
N GLY A 56 -19.30 5.86 8.41
CA GLY A 56 -20.18 4.88 7.74
C GLY A 56 -19.49 4.05 6.66
N LYS A 57 -18.69 4.68 5.78
CA LYS A 57 -17.93 4.01 4.72
C LYS A 57 -16.50 4.56 4.66
N LEU A 58 -15.52 3.66 4.63
CA LEU A 58 -14.12 4.05 4.49
C LEU A 58 -13.72 4.14 3.02
N ASP A 59 -12.66 4.89 2.76
CA ASP A 59 -11.95 4.74 1.50
C ASP A 59 -11.39 3.30 1.41
N ILE A 60 -11.63 2.64 0.27
CA ILE A 60 -11.26 1.23 0.08
C ILE A 60 -9.77 0.98 0.36
N ARG A 61 -8.89 1.91 0.00
CA ARG A 61 -7.43 1.80 0.22
C ARG A 61 -7.10 1.80 1.70
N ILE A 62 -7.83 2.58 2.50
CA ILE A 62 -7.67 2.65 3.95
C ILE A 62 -8.21 1.39 4.60
N SER A 63 -9.41 0.96 4.20
CA SER A 63 -10.01 -0.28 4.71
C SER A 63 -9.10 -1.48 4.45
N ASP A 64 -8.60 -1.65 3.22
CA ASP A 64 -7.74 -2.76 2.81
C ASP A 64 -6.40 -2.74 3.56
N ALA A 65 -5.75 -1.57 3.68
CA ALA A 65 -4.47 -1.43 4.38
C ALA A 65 -4.58 -1.77 5.89
N LEU A 66 -5.63 -1.27 6.55
CA LEU A 66 -5.85 -1.46 7.99
C LEU A 66 -6.57 -2.79 8.31
N LYS A 67 -7.09 -3.46 7.29
CA LYS A 67 -7.93 -4.66 7.40
C LYS A 67 -9.20 -4.39 8.24
N ILE A 68 -9.88 -3.28 7.94
CA ILE A 68 -11.08 -2.81 8.65
C ILE A 68 -12.24 -2.70 7.65
N PRO A 69 -13.27 -3.57 7.71
CA PRO A 69 -14.45 -3.44 6.86
C PRO A 69 -15.31 -2.23 7.23
N ASP A 70 -16.17 -1.77 6.32
CA ASP A 70 -17.01 -0.57 6.49
C ASP A 70 -17.87 -0.59 7.76
N GLN A 71 -18.42 -1.75 8.14
CA GLN A 71 -19.19 -1.91 9.38
C GLN A 71 -18.41 -1.57 10.66
N ASP A 72 -17.07 -1.59 10.58
CA ASP A 72 -16.13 -1.30 11.65
C ASP A 72 -15.43 0.06 11.44
N ALA A 73 -15.93 0.92 10.53
CA ALA A 73 -15.32 2.20 10.20
C ALA A 73 -15.09 3.12 11.41
N ALA A 74 -15.98 3.08 12.42
CA ALA A 74 -15.82 3.84 13.66
C ALA A 74 -14.65 3.38 14.55
N LYS A 75 -14.01 2.23 14.24
CA LYS A 75 -12.86 1.69 14.98
C LYS A 75 -11.52 2.20 14.45
N THR A 76 -11.50 3.09 13.46
CA THR A 76 -10.30 3.70 12.89
C THR A 76 -10.40 5.22 12.90
N ARG A 77 -9.24 5.87 12.74
CA ARG A 77 -9.11 7.33 12.61
C ARG A 77 -7.85 7.70 11.85
N SER A 78 -7.90 8.76 11.07
CA SER A 78 -6.73 9.40 10.46
C SER A 78 -6.54 10.79 11.07
N ILE A 79 -5.38 11.04 11.70
CA ILE A 79 -5.12 12.22 12.50
C ILE A 79 -3.87 12.94 11.98
N GLY A 80 -3.98 14.24 11.74
CA GLY A 80 -2.91 15.10 11.27
C GLY A 80 -2.57 16.17 12.31
N LEU A 81 -1.30 16.31 12.68
CA LEU A 81 -0.78 17.44 13.47
C LEU A 81 0.20 18.23 12.60
N ILE A 82 -0.13 19.49 12.32
CA ILE A 82 0.68 20.38 11.51
C ILE A 82 1.17 21.52 12.39
N ILE A 83 2.49 21.74 12.39
CA ILE A 83 3.16 22.82 13.09
C ILE A 83 3.80 23.71 12.03
N ALA A 84 3.29 24.93 11.89
CA ALA A 84 3.71 25.86 10.84
C ALA A 84 4.10 27.20 11.46
N ILE A 85 5.39 27.50 11.51
CA ILE A 85 5.93 28.70 12.16
C ILE A 85 6.57 29.59 11.11
N SER A 86 5.84 30.63 10.74
CA SER A 86 6.20 31.61 9.71
C SER A 86 6.71 32.93 10.30
N LYS A 87 6.33 33.25 11.55
CA LYS A 87 6.69 34.51 12.21
C LYS A 87 7.62 34.28 13.40
N TYR A 88 8.72 35.02 13.43
CA TYR A 88 9.72 35.04 14.50
C TYR A 88 10.01 36.49 14.88
N PRO A 89 9.05 37.18 15.52
CA PRO A 89 9.13 38.62 15.75
C PRO A 89 10.34 39.06 16.58
N LEU A 90 10.89 38.16 17.41
CA LEU A 90 12.05 38.42 18.25
C LEU A 90 13.39 38.06 17.59
N LEU A 91 13.39 37.24 16.52
CA LEU A 91 14.59 36.92 15.73
C LEU A 91 14.70 37.75 14.44
N HIS A 92 13.62 38.38 14.01
CA HIS A 92 13.51 39.06 12.70
C HIS A 92 13.84 38.14 11.52
N ALA A 93 13.45 36.87 11.62
CA ALA A 93 13.78 35.80 10.67
C ALA A 93 12.50 35.10 10.16
N ASP A 94 11.51 35.87 9.71
CA ASP A 94 10.24 35.32 9.22
C ASP A 94 10.42 34.41 7.99
N ILE A 95 9.66 33.32 7.94
CA ILE A 95 9.58 32.38 6.80
C ILE A 95 8.13 32.34 6.29
N PRO A 96 7.69 33.29 5.45
CA PRO A 96 6.31 33.31 4.95
C PRO A 96 5.85 32.00 4.30
N ALA A 97 6.78 31.28 3.66
CA ALA A 97 6.53 29.99 3.04
C ALA A 97 6.00 28.93 4.04
N ALA A 98 6.39 28.97 5.31
CA ALA A 98 5.91 28.02 6.32
C ALA A 98 4.39 28.15 6.56
N ALA A 99 3.84 29.37 6.45
CA ALA A 99 2.38 29.56 6.56
C ALA A 99 1.63 28.92 5.39
N VAL A 100 2.22 28.98 4.19
CA VAL A 100 1.69 28.34 2.98
C VAL A 100 1.78 26.82 3.11
N ASP A 101 2.90 26.28 3.55
CA ASP A 101 3.07 24.84 3.81
C ASP A 101 2.02 24.33 4.77
N GLY A 102 1.81 25.02 5.90
CA GLY A 102 0.82 24.64 6.90
C GLY A 102 -0.60 24.58 6.34
N GLN A 103 -0.99 25.59 5.54
CA GLN A 103 -2.31 25.61 4.90
C GLN A 103 -2.45 24.53 3.83
N ARG A 104 -1.48 24.42 2.92
CA ARG A 104 -1.51 23.42 1.83
C ARG A 104 -1.51 22.00 2.37
N MET A 105 -0.74 21.73 3.41
CA MET A 105 -0.74 20.42 4.07
C MET A 105 -2.10 20.13 4.71
N ALA A 106 -2.71 21.09 5.41
CA ALA A 106 -4.04 20.89 5.97
C ALA A 106 -5.07 20.57 4.88
N ASP A 107 -5.09 21.36 3.80
CA ASP A 107 -6.00 21.14 2.67
C ASP A 107 -5.75 19.79 1.98
N PHE A 108 -4.49 19.39 1.84
CA PHE A 108 -4.09 18.11 1.28
C PHE A 108 -4.54 16.94 2.17
N LEU A 109 -4.36 17.01 3.49
CA LEU A 109 -4.80 15.97 4.41
C LEU A 109 -6.32 15.81 4.41
N ILE A 110 -7.06 16.93 4.47
CA ILE A 110 -8.53 16.92 4.52
C ILE A 110 -9.12 16.43 3.18
N ASN A 111 -8.75 17.09 2.09
CA ASN A 111 -9.44 16.90 0.81
C ASN A 111 -8.83 15.76 -0.01
N GLY A 112 -7.49 15.67 -0.02
CA GLY A 112 -6.74 14.69 -0.79
C GLY A 112 -6.54 13.36 -0.08
N GLN A 113 -6.33 13.36 1.24
CA GLN A 113 -5.97 12.15 2.00
C GLN A 113 -7.08 11.61 2.91
N LYS A 114 -8.23 12.29 2.98
CA LYS A 114 -9.40 11.91 3.78
C LYS A 114 -9.08 11.75 5.28
N PHE A 115 -8.33 12.68 5.85
CA PHE A 115 -8.05 12.69 7.28
C PHE A 115 -9.29 13.12 8.08
N ASP A 116 -9.58 12.42 9.16
CA ASP A 116 -10.72 12.68 10.04
C ASP A 116 -10.44 13.83 11.01
N GLU A 117 -9.18 14.04 11.40
CA GLU A 117 -8.79 15.12 12.29
C GLU A 117 -7.57 15.83 11.72
N VAL A 118 -7.63 17.16 11.63
CA VAL A 118 -6.47 17.97 11.27
C VAL A 118 -6.33 19.11 12.27
N ILE A 119 -5.22 19.06 13.01
CA ILE A 119 -4.80 20.01 14.03
C ILE A 119 -3.71 20.88 13.41
N LEU A 120 -3.84 22.20 13.51
CA LEU A 120 -2.89 23.16 12.96
C LEU A 120 -2.48 24.20 14.00
N LEU A 121 -1.19 24.20 14.36
CA LEU A 121 -0.57 25.20 15.23
C LEU A 121 0.18 26.22 14.39
N ARG A 122 -0.19 27.50 14.48
CA ARG A 122 0.45 28.59 13.70
C ARG A 122 1.26 29.54 14.58
N ASP A 123 2.48 29.82 14.16
CA ASP A 123 3.31 30.89 14.75
C ASP A 123 3.37 30.80 16.30
N GLN A 124 2.82 31.78 17.02
CA GLN A 124 2.80 31.83 18.49
C GLN A 124 1.94 30.75 19.13
N GLU A 125 0.97 30.19 18.40
CA GLU A 125 0.15 29.07 18.85
C GLU A 125 0.97 27.78 18.95
N ALA A 126 2.06 27.66 18.19
CA ALA A 126 3.02 26.57 18.29
C ALA A 126 3.95 26.76 19.50
N SER A 127 3.35 27.00 20.67
CA SER A 127 4.05 27.09 21.94
C SER A 127 4.49 25.71 22.43
N LEU A 128 5.49 25.68 23.32
CA LEU A 128 5.94 24.43 23.93
C LEU A 128 4.79 23.70 24.65
N ASP A 129 3.91 24.44 25.32
CA ASP A 129 2.77 23.87 26.06
C ASP A 129 1.74 23.25 25.11
N ASN A 130 1.38 23.94 24.02
CA ASN A 130 0.43 23.42 23.04
C ASN A 130 0.99 22.21 22.29
N ILE A 131 2.26 22.28 21.87
CA ILE A 131 2.94 21.14 21.23
C ILE A 131 2.96 19.94 22.18
N ASN A 132 3.31 20.15 23.45
CA ASN A 132 3.34 19.09 24.45
C ASN A 132 1.96 18.52 24.75
N TYR A 133 0.92 19.36 24.87
CA TYR A 133 -0.45 18.89 25.06
C TYR A 133 -0.84 17.89 23.97
N PHE A 134 -0.65 18.26 22.69
CA PHE A 134 -1.01 17.36 21.60
C PHE A 134 -0.13 16.11 21.54
N LEU A 135 1.19 16.24 21.66
CA LEU A 135 2.10 15.09 21.53
C LEU A 135 2.11 14.16 22.74
N LYS A 136 1.86 14.65 23.96
CA LYS A 136 1.98 13.89 25.21
C LYS A 136 0.64 13.48 25.82
N GLU A 137 -0.44 14.18 25.51
CA GLU A 137 -1.76 13.92 26.10
C GLU A 137 -2.77 13.48 25.02
N TYR A 138 -3.09 14.37 24.08
CA TYR A 138 -4.16 14.12 23.12
C TYR A 138 -3.86 12.94 22.17
N LEU A 139 -2.77 13.01 21.40
CA LEU A 139 -2.43 11.97 20.41
C LEU A 139 -2.18 10.61 21.08
N PRO A 140 -1.49 10.51 22.23
CA PRO A 140 -1.36 9.24 22.93
C PRO A 140 -2.70 8.69 23.42
N ALA A 141 -3.66 9.53 23.84
CA ALA A 141 -5.01 9.11 24.24
C ALA A 141 -5.82 8.60 23.04
N ARG A 142 -5.79 9.31 21.91
CA ARG A 142 -6.45 8.88 20.66
C ARG A 142 -5.87 7.54 20.16
N GLY A 143 -4.55 7.38 20.19
CA GLY A 143 -3.91 6.11 19.80
C GLY A 143 -4.36 4.92 20.66
N MET A 144 -4.57 5.13 21.97
CA MET A 144 -5.13 4.10 22.85
C MET A 144 -6.61 3.81 22.53
N MET A 145 -7.40 4.84 22.25
CA MET A 145 -8.82 4.69 21.92
C MET A 145 -9.05 3.83 20.68
N PHE A 146 -8.22 3.99 19.65
CA PHE A 146 -8.34 3.26 18.39
C PHE A 146 -7.51 1.96 18.34
N ASP A 147 -6.84 1.56 19.43
CA ASP A 147 -6.16 0.26 19.56
C ASP A 147 -5.30 -0.13 18.33
N LYS A 148 -4.35 0.72 17.94
CA LYS A 148 -3.48 0.54 16.76
C LYS A 148 -4.20 0.46 15.41
N LYS A 149 -5.41 1.00 15.31
CA LYS A 149 -6.17 1.11 14.06
C LYS A 149 -6.27 2.54 13.55
N ALA A 150 -5.45 3.45 14.08
CA ALA A 150 -5.38 4.83 13.61
C ALA A 150 -4.09 5.09 12.83
N ARG A 151 -4.16 6.05 11.89
CA ARG A 151 -3.01 6.56 11.13
C ARG A 151 -2.70 7.98 11.61
N LEU A 152 -1.42 8.29 11.82
CA LEU A 152 -0.96 9.58 12.29
C LEU A 152 0.04 10.18 11.31
N LEU A 153 -0.16 11.45 10.95
CA LEU A 153 0.82 12.27 10.25
C LEU A 153 1.17 13.51 11.08
N ILE A 154 2.45 13.74 11.29
CA ILE A 154 2.98 14.96 11.92
C ILE A 154 3.78 15.72 10.88
N ALA A 155 3.52 17.02 10.71
CA ALA A 155 4.26 17.87 9.78
C ALA A 155 4.82 19.09 10.51
N TYR A 156 6.08 19.41 10.27
CA TYR A 156 6.72 20.63 10.76
C TYR A 156 7.26 21.45 9.58
N SER A 157 6.94 22.74 9.54
CA SER A 157 7.58 23.73 8.66
C SER A 157 7.98 24.96 9.46
N GLY A 158 9.28 25.28 9.44
CA GLY A 158 9.84 26.40 10.18
C GLY A 158 11.36 26.34 10.28
N HIS A 159 11.94 27.16 11.14
CA HIS A 159 13.38 27.15 11.40
C HIS A 159 13.81 25.91 12.16
N GLY A 160 15.01 25.44 11.86
CA GLY A 160 15.71 24.42 12.61
C GLY A 160 17.05 24.95 13.09
N ARG A 161 17.55 24.41 14.21
CA ARG A 161 18.81 24.80 14.83
C ARG A 161 19.71 23.59 14.99
N PHE A 162 20.95 23.71 14.52
CA PHE A 162 22.05 22.80 14.85
C PHE A 162 23.38 23.49 14.54
N GLY A 163 24.38 23.35 15.42
CA GLY A 163 25.74 23.82 15.12
C GLY A 163 25.92 25.34 15.07
N THR A 164 27.12 25.82 15.42
CA THR A 164 27.61 27.08 14.80
C THR A 164 27.94 26.79 13.33
N GLN A 165 28.18 27.80 12.48
CA GLN A 165 28.55 27.63 11.04
C GLN A 165 29.68 26.61 10.77
N ASN A 166 30.44 26.19 11.79
CA ASN A 166 31.55 25.24 11.73
C ASN A 166 31.16 23.80 12.11
N GLY A 167 29.88 23.49 12.34
CA GLY A 167 29.40 22.13 12.66
C GLY A 167 29.68 21.65 14.10
N ASN A 168 30.30 22.49 14.95
CA ASN A 168 30.54 22.20 16.37
C ASN A 168 29.53 22.96 17.24
N SER A 169 28.69 22.24 17.97
CA SER A 169 27.82 22.79 19.02
C SER A 169 27.52 21.73 20.07
N ASP A 170 27.59 22.12 21.34
CA ASP A 170 27.21 21.26 22.49
C ASP A 170 25.68 21.15 22.67
N LYS A 171 24.90 21.78 21.79
CA LYS A 171 23.43 21.87 21.92
C LYS A 171 22.75 20.92 20.95
N ALA A 172 21.77 20.17 21.45
CA ALA A 172 20.97 19.22 20.65
C ALA A 172 20.25 19.89 19.46
N PRO A 173 19.96 19.17 18.36
CA PRO A 173 19.13 19.69 17.27
C PRO A 173 17.72 20.05 17.75
N ALA A 174 17.18 21.17 17.28
CA ALA A 174 15.88 21.66 17.73
C ALA A 174 15.09 22.38 16.63
N PHE A 175 13.77 22.33 16.75
CA PHE A 175 12.84 23.23 16.08
C PHE A 175 12.82 24.58 16.80
N VAL A 176 12.95 25.67 16.06
CA VAL A 176 12.90 27.03 16.61
C VAL A 176 11.43 27.46 16.68
N LEU A 177 10.97 27.91 17.84
CA LEU A 177 9.60 28.36 18.06
C LEU A 177 9.48 29.88 17.86
N SER A 178 8.25 30.36 17.63
CA SER A 178 7.97 31.78 17.31
C SER A 178 8.48 32.77 18.39
N ASN A 179 8.54 32.34 19.65
CA ASN A 179 8.99 33.16 20.78
C ASN A 179 10.50 33.07 21.07
N ALA A 180 11.28 32.39 20.23
CA ALA A 180 12.73 32.35 20.36
C ALA A 180 13.32 33.77 20.24
N THR A 181 14.22 34.13 21.14
CA THR A 181 14.90 35.44 21.15
C THR A 181 16.32 35.38 20.61
N ASP A 182 16.88 34.17 20.56
CA ASP A 182 18.23 33.90 20.07
C ASP A 182 18.21 32.51 19.44
N ILE A 183 18.67 32.40 18.18
CA ILE A 183 18.72 31.12 17.49
C ILE A 183 19.71 30.18 18.15
N ASP A 184 20.71 30.66 18.88
CA ASP A 184 21.60 29.80 19.64
C ASP A 184 21.07 29.52 21.06
N GLY A 185 20.03 30.21 21.52
CA GLY A 185 19.50 30.09 22.88
C GLY A 185 18.82 28.75 23.21
N SER A 186 18.48 28.56 24.49
CA SER A 186 17.65 27.42 24.94
C SER A 186 16.16 27.75 25.06
N LYS A 187 15.80 29.04 25.08
CA LYS A 187 14.40 29.50 25.16
C LYS A 187 13.76 29.50 23.77
N GLY A 188 12.51 29.06 23.70
CA GLY A 188 11.77 28.99 22.43
C GLY A 188 12.29 27.91 21.49
N MET A 189 12.73 26.78 22.05
CA MET A 189 13.24 25.63 21.30
C MET A 189 12.41 24.38 21.64
N TYR A 190 12.13 23.55 20.64
CA TYR A 190 11.63 22.18 20.84
C TYR A 190 12.65 21.19 20.30
N GLU A 191 13.29 20.44 21.18
CA GLU A 191 14.37 19.52 20.82
C GLU A 191 13.87 18.37 19.94
N MET A 192 14.54 18.11 18.82
CA MET A 192 14.18 17.00 17.93
C MET A 192 14.31 15.63 18.60
N PRO A 193 15.31 15.36 19.49
CA PRO A 193 15.34 14.14 20.29
C PRO A 193 14.12 13.96 21.21
N ALA A 194 13.55 15.06 21.71
CA ALA A 194 12.32 15.02 22.49
C ALA A 194 11.13 14.62 21.60
N LEU A 195 11.06 15.12 20.36
CA LEU A 195 10.07 14.65 19.38
C LEU A 195 10.24 13.15 19.12
N ASN A 196 11.46 12.69 18.82
CA ASN A 196 11.73 11.28 18.54
C ASN A 196 11.30 10.35 19.68
N THR A 197 11.49 10.79 20.93
CA THR A 197 10.99 10.07 22.12
C THR A 197 9.47 9.93 22.10
N GLN A 198 8.74 10.99 21.73
CA GLN A 198 7.28 10.93 21.58
C GLN A 198 6.85 10.07 20.39
N LEU A 199 7.54 10.17 19.24
CA LEU A 199 7.27 9.35 18.07
C LEU A 199 7.41 7.85 18.38
N ASN A 200 8.40 7.45 19.17
CA ASN A 200 8.54 6.06 19.63
C ASN A 200 7.35 5.58 20.47
N ILE A 201 6.78 6.46 21.31
CA ILE A 201 5.58 6.16 22.10
C ILE A 201 4.35 6.05 21.19
N LEU A 202 4.20 6.96 20.24
CA LEU A 202 3.09 7.00 19.29
C LEU A 202 3.13 5.79 18.33
N ALA A 203 4.30 5.40 17.85
CA ALA A 203 4.48 4.22 17.00
C ALA A 203 3.91 2.93 17.63
N LYS A 204 3.95 2.82 18.97
CA LYS A 204 3.39 1.68 19.71
C LYS A 204 1.87 1.72 19.82
N ARG A 205 1.21 2.82 19.45
CA ARG A 205 -0.24 3.05 19.64
C ARG A 205 -0.99 3.25 18.31
N TYR A 206 -0.29 3.59 17.24
CA TYR A 206 -0.85 3.81 15.92
C TYR A 206 -0.48 2.68 14.97
N PHE A 207 -1.29 2.47 13.93
CA PHE A 207 -0.93 1.57 12.83
C PHE A 207 0.22 2.17 12.03
N HIS A 208 0.08 3.43 11.62
CA HIS A 208 1.13 4.17 10.94
C HIS A 208 1.42 5.49 11.63
N VAL A 209 2.70 5.86 11.66
CA VAL A 209 3.15 7.21 12.01
C VAL A 209 4.09 7.70 10.91
N LEU A 210 3.78 8.83 10.30
CA LEU A 210 4.68 9.53 9.39
C LEU A 210 4.98 10.93 9.93
N THR A 211 6.26 11.28 10.02
CA THR A 211 6.68 12.65 10.35
C THR A 211 7.35 13.30 9.15
N LEU A 212 6.88 14.47 8.72
CA LEU A 212 7.46 15.25 7.63
C LEU A 212 8.10 16.51 8.21
N VAL A 213 9.41 16.68 8.01
CA VAL A 213 10.19 17.76 8.61
C VAL A 213 10.80 18.66 7.55
N ASN A 214 10.24 19.87 7.39
CA ASN A 214 10.86 20.95 6.66
C ASN A 214 11.52 21.93 7.64
N ALA A 215 12.75 21.62 8.04
CA ALA A 215 13.57 22.45 8.91
C ALA A 215 15.04 22.20 8.58
N CYS A 216 15.89 23.21 8.78
CA CYS A 216 17.33 23.02 8.74
C CYS A 216 17.71 21.92 9.75
N PHE A 217 18.68 21.08 9.40
CA PHE A 217 19.18 20.04 10.29
C PHE A 217 18.11 19.00 10.68
N GLY A 218 17.08 18.83 9.86
CA GLY A 218 15.90 18.02 10.17
C GLY A 218 16.19 16.55 10.44
N SER A 219 17.29 16.01 9.90
CA SER A 219 17.71 14.64 10.19
C SER A 219 18.25 14.44 11.62
N GLY A 220 18.50 15.53 12.37
CA GLY A 220 18.76 15.51 13.81
C GLY A 220 17.60 14.94 14.65
N LEU A 221 16.43 14.71 14.04
CA LEU A 221 15.32 13.94 14.60
C LEU A 221 15.65 12.46 14.78
N TYR A 222 16.46 11.86 13.91
CA TYR A 222 16.66 10.42 13.93
C TYR A 222 17.49 9.99 15.14
N GLY A 223 16.90 9.16 16.00
CA GLY A 223 17.66 8.42 17.01
C GLY A 223 18.37 7.20 16.41
N MET A 224 19.28 6.58 17.17
CA MET A 224 19.80 5.26 16.81
C MET A 224 18.62 4.27 16.72
N THR A 225 18.47 3.57 15.60
CA THR A 225 17.52 2.46 15.44
C THR A 225 18.27 1.16 15.18
N ILE A 226 17.69 0.03 15.60
CA ILE A 226 18.24 -1.31 15.38
C ILE A 226 17.20 -2.19 14.68
N GLY A 227 17.67 -3.10 13.85
CA GLY A 227 16.83 -4.04 13.09
C GLY A 227 16.49 -3.56 11.67
N ALA A 228 16.01 -4.48 10.84
CA ALA A 228 15.54 -4.19 9.50
C ALA A 228 14.06 -3.81 9.53
N GLY A 229 13.69 -2.68 8.92
CA GLY A 229 12.30 -2.30 8.69
C GLY A 229 11.97 -2.26 7.20
N ASN A 230 10.70 -2.08 6.86
CA ASN A 230 10.25 -1.99 5.47
C ASN A 230 9.23 -0.86 5.27
N SER A 231 9.71 0.35 4.98
CA SER A 231 8.89 1.53 4.71
C SER A 231 8.05 1.43 3.43
N ASN A 232 8.23 0.38 2.64
CA ASN A 232 7.45 0.14 1.43
C ASN A 232 6.25 -0.79 1.67
N SER A 233 6.18 -1.51 2.81
CA SER A 233 5.02 -2.36 3.09
C SER A 233 3.91 -1.56 3.75
N TYR A 234 2.86 -1.22 3.02
CA TYR A 234 1.83 -0.31 3.53
C TYR A 234 0.70 -1.01 4.28
N SER A 235 0.54 -2.33 4.10
CA SER A 235 -0.46 -3.14 4.82
C SER A 235 0.05 -3.65 6.18
N ASN A 236 1.24 -3.22 6.60
CA ASN A 236 1.85 -3.52 7.89
C ASN A 236 2.06 -2.24 8.71
N PRO A 237 2.06 -2.32 10.04
CA PRO A 237 2.28 -1.16 10.88
C PRO A 237 3.74 -0.69 10.82
N GLY A 238 3.94 0.61 11.00
CA GLY A 238 5.26 1.16 11.30
C GLY A 238 5.35 2.68 11.26
N ALA A 239 6.52 3.17 11.71
CA ALA A 239 6.73 4.57 12.02
C ALA A 239 8.03 5.12 11.41
N TYR A 240 7.90 6.14 10.56
CA TYR A 240 9.01 6.75 9.83
C TYR A 240 8.94 8.27 9.87
N ALA A 241 10.09 8.91 9.69
CA ALA A 241 10.17 10.32 9.37
C ALA A 241 10.87 10.52 8.02
N ILE A 242 10.50 11.59 7.32
CA ILE A 242 11.20 12.14 6.17
C ILE A 242 11.57 13.58 6.50
N ALA A 243 12.84 13.94 6.37
CA ALA A 243 13.36 15.28 6.56
C ALA A 243 13.83 15.87 5.23
N ALA A 244 13.60 17.17 5.05
CA ALA A 244 13.90 17.90 3.83
C ALA A 244 15.41 18.08 3.55
N GLY A 245 16.27 17.85 4.55
CA GLY A 245 17.71 17.98 4.45
C GLY A 245 18.43 17.18 5.55
N ASP A 246 19.76 17.19 5.49
CA ASP A 246 20.63 16.44 6.40
C ASP A 246 20.77 17.13 7.78
N ASP A 247 21.74 16.72 8.59
CA ASP A 247 22.00 17.27 9.93
C ASP A 247 22.98 18.45 9.91
N LYS A 248 23.36 18.94 8.72
CA LYS A 248 24.42 19.92 8.47
C LYS A 248 24.04 21.02 7.48
N THR A 249 22.92 20.88 6.77
CA THR A 249 22.52 21.80 5.70
C THR A 249 21.28 22.62 6.04
N GLU A 250 21.25 23.81 5.45
CA GLU A 250 20.06 24.66 5.39
C GLU A 250 19.07 24.11 4.35
N VAL A 251 17.77 24.31 4.58
CA VAL A 251 16.70 23.93 3.66
C VAL A 251 16.03 25.17 3.06
N TYR A 252 15.60 25.09 1.80
CA TYR A 252 15.19 26.27 1.04
C TYR A 252 13.68 26.34 0.78
N SER A 253 13.11 27.55 0.91
CA SER A 253 11.73 27.84 0.52
C SER A 253 11.61 28.37 -0.90
N LEU A 254 10.62 27.91 -1.67
CA LEU A 254 10.33 28.32 -3.05
C LEU A 254 9.22 29.36 -3.05
N GLU A 255 9.54 30.64 -3.13
CA GLU A 255 8.54 31.72 -3.25
C GLU A 255 7.55 31.82 -2.06
N ALA A 256 7.33 33.03 -1.53
CA ALA A 256 6.42 33.24 -0.39
C ALA A 256 4.98 32.72 -0.63
N LYS A 257 4.58 32.48 -1.90
CA LYS A 257 3.24 32.07 -2.30
C LYS A 257 3.08 30.57 -2.56
N ARG A 258 4.17 29.82 -2.77
CA ARG A 258 4.09 28.38 -3.11
C ARG A 258 4.48 27.48 -1.94
N GLY A 259 5.28 27.95 -0.99
CA GLY A 259 5.71 27.16 0.16
C GLY A 259 7.14 26.63 -0.02
N SER A 260 7.49 25.53 0.63
CA SER A 260 8.80 24.89 0.51
C SER A 260 8.89 23.93 -0.67
N VAL A 261 10.13 23.71 -1.19
CA VAL A 261 10.39 22.65 -2.18
C VAL A 261 9.86 21.32 -1.67
N PHE A 262 10.14 21.00 -0.41
CA PHE A 262 9.86 19.72 0.20
C PHE A 262 8.36 19.39 0.18
N PHE A 263 7.52 20.26 0.74
CA PHE A 263 6.08 20.00 0.80
C PHE A 263 5.41 20.12 -0.57
N ASP A 264 5.88 21.01 -1.44
CA ASP A 264 5.37 21.11 -2.81
C ASP A 264 5.63 19.84 -3.62
N THR A 265 6.87 19.31 -3.56
CA THR A 265 7.25 18.06 -4.22
C THR A 265 6.44 16.88 -3.67
N ILE A 266 6.29 16.77 -2.35
CA ILE A 266 5.48 15.69 -1.75
C ILE A 266 4.02 15.76 -2.22
N ILE A 267 3.37 16.92 -2.09
CA ILE A 267 1.97 17.08 -2.45
C ILE A 267 1.77 16.79 -3.94
N LYS A 268 2.63 17.31 -4.82
CA LYS A 268 2.54 17.08 -6.26
C LYS A 268 2.79 15.61 -6.63
N GLY A 269 3.85 15.01 -6.11
CA GLY A 269 4.23 13.63 -6.39
C GLY A 269 3.12 12.65 -6.04
N VAL A 270 2.53 12.82 -4.85
CA VAL A 270 1.37 12.04 -4.42
C VAL A 270 0.14 12.36 -5.27
N THR A 271 -0.26 13.63 -5.37
CA THR A 271 -1.53 14.01 -6.01
C THR A 271 -1.58 13.57 -7.48
N ASN A 272 -0.46 13.63 -8.19
CA ASN A 272 -0.37 13.20 -9.58
C ASN A 272 -0.14 11.68 -9.73
N GLY A 273 0.15 10.97 -8.63
CA GLY A 273 0.46 9.54 -8.62
C GLY A 273 1.80 9.16 -9.27
N VAL A 274 2.66 10.15 -9.55
CA VAL A 274 3.97 9.95 -10.20
C VAL A 274 5.03 9.46 -9.22
N ALA A 275 4.82 9.66 -7.92
CA ALA A 275 5.73 9.19 -6.88
C ALA A 275 5.71 7.65 -6.70
N ASP A 276 4.67 6.94 -7.16
CA ASP A 276 4.59 5.47 -7.12
C ASP A 276 3.78 4.91 -8.28
N GLU A 277 4.32 5.01 -9.50
CA GLU A 277 3.57 4.64 -10.71
C GLU A 277 3.41 3.14 -10.92
N ARG A 278 4.29 2.32 -10.33
CA ARG A 278 4.44 0.90 -10.65
C ARG A 278 3.64 -0.02 -9.74
N PHE A 279 3.67 0.23 -8.43
CA PHE A 279 3.15 -0.72 -7.44
C PHE A 279 1.87 -0.24 -6.76
N GLY A 280 1.62 1.07 -6.76
CA GLY A 280 0.49 1.66 -6.05
C GLY A 280 -0.87 1.58 -6.73
N LYS A 281 -1.02 0.93 -7.89
CA LYS A 281 -2.23 1.03 -8.71
C LYS A 281 -3.11 -0.22 -8.61
N SER A 282 -4.35 -0.02 -8.18
CA SER A 282 -5.41 -1.03 -8.24
C SER A 282 -6.36 -0.73 -9.40
N TYR A 283 -6.81 -1.77 -10.07
CA TYR A 283 -7.58 -1.66 -11.30
C TYR A 283 -8.51 -2.84 -11.50
N MET A 284 -9.52 -2.63 -12.34
CA MET A 284 -10.40 -3.69 -12.81
C MET A 284 -10.18 -3.94 -14.30
N VAL A 285 -10.54 -5.13 -14.75
CA VAL A 285 -10.63 -5.47 -16.17
C VAL A 285 -12.04 -5.96 -16.47
N LYS A 286 -12.73 -5.24 -17.35
CA LYS A 286 -14.09 -5.58 -17.82
C LYS A 286 -14.03 -6.58 -18.98
N VAL A 287 -15.19 -7.03 -19.44
CA VAL A 287 -15.34 -8.00 -20.53
C VAL A 287 -14.70 -7.56 -21.85
N ASP A 288 -14.66 -6.25 -22.13
CA ASP A 288 -13.98 -5.71 -23.31
C ASP A 288 -12.45 -5.80 -23.24
N GLY A 289 -11.93 -6.26 -22.09
CA GLY A 289 -10.53 -6.38 -21.75
C GLY A 289 -9.86 -5.07 -21.39
N LYS A 290 -10.59 -3.94 -21.34
CA LYS A 290 -9.99 -2.65 -20.98
C LYS A 290 -9.73 -2.60 -19.48
N LYS A 291 -8.56 -2.04 -19.17
CA LYS A 291 -8.12 -1.74 -17.80
C LYS A 291 -8.74 -0.42 -17.36
N GLU A 292 -9.39 -0.42 -16.20
CA GLU A 292 -9.90 0.79 -15.56
C GLU A 292 -9.29 0.91 -14.15
N TYR A 293 -8.46 1.94 -13.95
CA TYR A 293 -7.87 2.23 -12.65
C TYR A 293 -8.90 2.91 -11.76
N TYR A 294 -9.03 2.44 -10.52
CA TYR A 294 -9.99 3.00 -9.54
C TYR A 294 -9.32 3.44 -8.24
N ALA A 295 -8.07 3.06 -7.99
CA ALA A 295 -7.36 3.44 -6.78
C ALA A 295 -5.85 3.51 -7.03
N GLY A 296 -5.23 4.55 -6.48
CA GLY A 296 -3.79 4.71 -6.37
C GLY A 296 -3.36 4.89 -4.91
N ILE A 297 -2.18 4.36 -4.57
CA ILE A 297 -1.45 4.68 -3.34
C ILE A 297 -0.03 5.12 -3.68
N THR A 298 0.57 5.94 -2.81
CA THR A 298 1.99 6.27 -2.83
C THR A 298 2.63 5.79 -1.54
N ARG A 299 3.58 4.85 -1.63
CA ARG A 299 4.26 4.27 -0.46
C ARG A 299 5.40 5.17 0.01
N THR A 300 5.72 5.12 1.31
CA THR A 300 6.70 6.03 1.94
C THR A 300 8.07 5.99 1.24
N LEU A 301 8.60 4.79 0.93
CA LEU A 301 9.90 4.68 0.25
C LEU A 301 9.85 5.23 -1.18
N SER A 302 8.79 4.95 -1.92
CA SER A 302 8.63 5.46 -3.30
C SER A 302 8.51 6.99 -3.33
N LEU A 303 7.77 7.57 -2.37
CA LEU A 303 7.74 9.02 -2.18
C LEU A 303 9.14 9.59 -1.89
N PHE A 304 9.89 8.97 -0.98
CA PHE A 304 11.24 9.40 -0.64
C PHE A 304 12.19 9.40 -1.84
N ILE A 305 12.16 8.33 -2.66
CA ILE A 305 12.96 8.24 -3.88
C ILE A 305 12.57 9.35 -4.85
N TYR A 306 11.26 9.55 -5.06
CA TYR A 306 10.75 10.63 -5.91
C TYR A 306 11.21 12.02 -5.45
N VAL A 307 11.17 12.30 -4.14
CA VAL A 307 11.63 13.60 -3.61
C VAL A 307 13.10 13.84 -3.93
N ASN A 308 13.98 12.84 -3.76
CA ASN A 308 15.41 12.99 -4.07
C ASN A 308 15.70 13.11 -5.57
N ASP A 309 14.95 12.38 -6.41
CA ASP A 309 15.01 12.53 -7.86
C ASP A 309 14.66 13.95 -8.29
N GLN A 310 13.56 14.51 -7.73
CA GLN A 310 13.18 15.90 -7.99
C GLN A 310 14.18 16.92 -7.43
N TYR A 311 14.82 16.64 -6.30
CA TYR A 311 15.89 17.50 -5.79
C TYR A 311 17.09 17.51 -6.75
N SER A 312 17.45 16.36 -7.30
CA SER A 312 18.52 16.23 -8.29
C SER A 312 18.21 17.02 -9.56
N ASP A 313 17.00 16.89 -10.11
CA ASP A 313 16.53 17.66 -11.27
C ASP A 313 16.55 19.18 -11.01
N ILE A 314 16.17 19.61 -9.80
CA ILE A 314 16.17 21.03 -9.44
C ILE A 314 17.62 21.54 -9.34
N ASN A 315 18.51 20.78 -8.73
CA ASN A 315 19.93 21.14 -8.61
C ASN A 315 20.59 21.29 -9.97
N GLU A 316 20.37 20.35 -10.90
CA GLU A 316 20.88 20.44 -12.27
C GLU A 316 20.42 21.73 -12.97
N LYS A 317 19.13 22.07 -12.86
CA LYS A 317 18.58 23.31 -13.42
C LYS A 317 19.14 24.58 -12.78
N LEU A 318 19.40 24.56 -11.47
CA LEU A 318 20.01 25.69 -10.76
C LEU A 318 21.45 25.91 -11.23
N ASP A 319 22.21 24.83 -11.40
CA ASP A 319 23.58 24.85 -11.92
C ASP A 319 23.61 25.38 -13.36
N GLU A 320 22.70 24.93 -14.24
CA GLU A 320 22.54 25.44 -15.61
C GLU A 320 22.24 26.94 -15.64
N GLN A 321 21.50 27.45 -14.65
CA GLN A 321 21.18 28.88 -14.51
C GLN A 321 22.28 29.68 -13.79
N GLY A 322 23.38 29.04 -13.39
CA GLY A 322 24.46 29.66 -12.63
C GLY A 322 24.03 30.15 -11.25
N LYS A 323 22.98 29.56 -10.67
CA LYS A 323 22.51 29.85 -9.31
C LYS A 323 23.38 29.03 -8.35
N GLY A 324 24.18 29.68 -7.50
CA GLY A 324 25.02 29.00 -6.49
C GLY A 324 24.23 28.40 -5.31
N LEU A 325 23.06 27.83 -5.58
CA LEU A 325 22.12 27.25 -4.62
C LEU A 325 22.05 25.74 -4.86
N HIS A 326 22.18 24.94 -3.82
CA HIS A 326 22.15 23.48 -3.94
C HIS A 326 21.31 22.87 -2.80
N LEU A 327 20.27 22.14 -3.16
CA LEU A 327 19.45 21.37 -2.22
C LEU A 327 20.23 20.14 -1.75
N SER A 328 20.28 19.90 -0.44
CA SER A 328 20.78 18.63 0.10
C SER A 328 19.79 17.50 -0.14
N ASP A 329 20.28 16.26 -0.19
CA ASP A 329 19.43 15.07 -0.20
C ASP A 329 18.43 15.07 0.96
N ALA A 330 17.22 14.58 0.69
CA ALA A 330 16.26 14.30 1.75
C ALA A 330 16.71 13.08 2.55
N TRP A 331 16.25 12.98 3.80
CA TRP A 331 16.56 11.85 4.68
C TRP A 331 15.30 11.11 5.09
N ILE A 332 15.39 9.78 5.19
CA ILE A 332 14.33 8.92 5.72
C ILE A 332 14.90 8.02 6.82
N GLY A 333 14.14 7.80 7.89
CA GLY A 333 14.53 6.91 8.97
C GLY A 333 13.35 6.42 9.79
N ALA A 334 13.51 5.24 10.40
CA ALA A 334 12.52 4.74 11.36
C ALA A 334 12.53 5.59 12.63
N THR A 335 11.35 5.80 13.22
CA THR A 335 11.17 6.56 14.48
C THR A 335 10.75 5.66 15.64
N GLU A 336 10.69 4.35 15.37
CA GLU A 336 10.46 3.30 16.35
C GLU A 336 11.66 2.36 16.47
N MET A 337 11.73 1.67 17.61
CA MET A 337 12.80 0.70 17.89
C MET A 337 12.19 -0.59 18.45
N PRO A 338 12.47 -1.76 17.84
CA PRO A 338 13.14 -1.92 16.54
C PRO A 338 12.31 -1.33 15.39
N ALA A 339 12.94 -1.11 14.23
CA ALA A 339 12.22 -0.59 13.06
C ALA A 339 11.03 -1.50 12.68
N GLY A 340 9.89 -0.89 12.35
CA GLY A 340 8.66 -1.61 12.04
C GLY A 340 8.66 -2.31 10.68
N PRO A 341 7.80 -3.33 10.50
CA PRO A 341 7.70 -4.11 9.28
C PRO A 341 6.97 -3.39 8.13
N GLY A 342 6.40 -2.21 8.36
CA GLY A 342 5.63 -1.47 7.36
C GLY A 342 5.81 0.04 7.44
N GLY A 343 5.24 0.77 6.49
CA GLY A 343 5.32 2.23 6.40
C GLY A 343 3.99 2.87 6.04
N PHE A 344 3.90 4.18 6.25
CA PHE A 344 2.73 4.97 5.88
C PHE A 344 2.51 4.92 4.35
N PHE A 345 1.27 5.17 3.92
CA PHE A 345 0.94 5.40 2.51
C PHE A 345 0.03 6.61 2.36
N PHE A 346 0.16 7.28 1.23
CA PHE A 346 -0.81 8.26 0.79
C PHE A 346 -1.76 7.63 -0.22
N ILE A 347 -2.96 8.17 -0.31
CA ILE A 347 -3.90 7.85 -1.37
C ILE A 347 -3.76 8.86 -2.51
N ASN A 348 -3.89 8.39 -3.74
CA ASN A 348 -3.92 9.24 -4.91
C ASN A 348 -4.98 8.77 -5.89
N GLU A 349 -5.64 9.73 -6.50
CA GLU A 349 -6.64 9.43 -7.52
C GLU A 349 -5.93 8.99 -8.81
N PRO A 350 -6.46 8.00 -9.55
CA PRO A 350 -5.87 7.62 -10.83
C PRO A 350 -5.79 8.83 -11.76
N ALA A 351 -4.73 8.95 -12.56
CA ALA A 351 -4.53 10.06 -13.51
C ALA A 351 -5.67 10.26 -14.54
N ALA A 352 -6.65 9.35 -14.60
CA ALA A 352 -7.86 9.42 -15.42
C ALA A 352 -9.09 10.03 -14.72
N SER A 353 -9.11 10.17 -13.39
CA SER A 353 -10.14 10.92 -12.70
C SER A 353 -9.74 12.39 -12.66
N ARG A 354 -10.58 13.26 -13.22
CA ARG A 354 -10.46 14.70 -13.04
C ARG A 354 -10.43 14.97 -11.52
N LEU A 355 -9.25 15.28 -10.99
CA LEU A 355 -9.10 15.84 -9.65
C LEU A 355 -10.13 16.97 -9.49
N ASP A 356 -10.83 17.03 -8.37
CA ASP A 356 -11.73 18.15 -8.13
C ASP A 356 -10.95 19.48 -8.15
N ASN A 357 -11.63 20.57 -8.53
CA ASN A 357 -10.97 21.86 -8.73
C ASN A 357 -10.23 22.35 -7.47
N LYS A 358 -10.64 21.93 -6.26
CA LYS A 358 -9.97 22.32 -5.00
C LYS A 358 -8.63 21.61 -4.83
N THR A 359 -8.57 20.33 -5.17
CA THR A 359 -7.33 19.54 -5.14
C THR A 359 -6.37 19.97 -6.27
N GLN A 360 -6.91 20.34 -7.44
CA GLN A 360 -6.10 20.97 -8.50
C GLN A 360 -5.56 22.36 -8.09
N LEU A 361 -6.34 23.15 -7.35
CA LEU A 361 -5.90 24.44 -6.78
C LEU A 361 -4.78 24.25 -5.75
N ALA A 362 -4.79 23.15 -4.98
CA ALA A 362 -3.71 22.79 -4.05
C ALA A 362 -2.42 22.30 -4.76
N ALA A 363 -2.56 21.69 -5.95
CA ALA A 363 -1.44 21.22 -6.78
C ALA A 363 -0.84 22.32 -7.68
N GLY A 364 -1.57 23.41 -7.94
CA GLY A 364 -1.16 24.53 -8.79
C GLY A 364 -1.09 24.16 -10.28
N LYS A 365 -1.47 25.07 -11.18
CA LYS A 365 -1.17 24.90 -12.62
C LYS A 365 0.34 24.98 -12.83
N ALA A 366 0.87 24.05 -13.63
CA ALA A 366 2.29 23.96 -13.95
C ALA A 366 2.82 25.27 -14.57
N GLY A 367 3.58 26.02 -13.77
CA GLY A 367 4.71 26.81 -14.24
C GLY A 367 5.97 26.06 -13.85
N GLU A 368 6.92 25.94 -14.79
CA GLU A 368 8.22 25.30 -14.59
C GLU A 368 8.96 25.90 -13.37
N PHE A 369 9.81 25.08 -12.75
CA PHE A 369 10.62 25.39 -11.55
C PHE A 369 11.64 26.54 -11.73
N THR A 370 11.58 27.29 -12.83
CA THR A 370 12.55 28.31 -13.23
C THR A 370 12.33 29.67 -12.55
N ASN A 371 11.22 29.87 -11.83
CA ASN A 371 10.91 31.13 -11.16
C ASN A 371 10.96 30.97 -9.62
N ILE A 372 12.17 31.07 -9.07
CA ILE A 372 12.39 31.51 -7.68
C ILE A 372 12.26 33.03 -7.71
N ASP A 373 11.29 33.60 -7.00
CA ASP A 373 10.87 35.01 -7.13
C ASP A 373 12.06 36.01 -7.20
N VAL A 374 12.26 36.60 -8.38
CA VAL A 374 12.27 38.05 -8.55
C VAL A 374 11.13 38.35 -9.53
N ALA A 375 10.02 38.88 -9.03
CA ALA A 375 8.75 38.96 -9.75
C ALA A 375 8.79 39.75 -11.07
N SER A 376 8.06 39.28 -12.10
CA SER A 376 6.94 40.01 -12.76
C SER A 376 6.25 39.17 -13.86
N PHE A 377 4.94 39.42 -14.00
CA PHE A 377 3.90 38.64 -14.69
C PHE A 377 3.82 38.80 -16.23
N SER A 378 3.27 37.77 -16.92
CA SER A 378 2.28 37.91 -18.01
C SER A 378 1.46 36.62 -18.20
N ILE A 379 0.17 36.77 -18.49
CA ILE A 379 -0.85 35.70 -18.60
C ILE A 379 -1.07 35.38 -20.07
N ASP A 380 -1.15 34.09 -20.43
CA ASP A 380 -1.86 33.71 -21.66
C ASP A 380 -2.77 32.49 -21.46
N LYS A 381 -3.91 32.53 -22.17
CA LYS A 381 -5.04 31.60 -22.07
C LYS A 381 -4.85 30.41 -23.01
N SER A 382 -5.17 29.20 -22.55
CA SER A 382 -5.42 28.05 -23.43
C SER A 382 -6.83 27.47 -23.25
N ALA A 383 -7.43 27.09 -24.38
CA ALA A 383 -8.82 26.75 -24.61
C ALA A 383 -9.15 25.27 -24.27
N PRO A 384 -10.44 24.91 -24.10
CA PRO A 384 -10.85 23.56 -23.75
C PRO A 384 -10.87 22.61 -24.96
N VAL A 385 -10.44 21.35 -24.73
CA VAL A 385 -10.55 20.23 -25.68
C VAL A 385 -11.87 19.47 -25.44
N PRO A 386 -12.58 18.98 -26.49
CA PRO A 386 -13.93 18.45 -26.36
C PRO A 386 -13.97 17.10 -25.63
N ALA A 387 -15.02 16.92 -24.82
CA ALA A 387 -15.35 15.64 -24.21
C ALA A 387 -15.99 14.72 -25.25
N ASP A 388 -15.41 13.54 -25.45
CA ASP A 388 -16.04 12.46 -26.20
C ASP A 388 -17.10 11.79 -25.31
N ASN A 389 -18.34 11.82 -25.77
CA ASN A 389 -19.50 11.26 -25.10
C ASN A 389 -19.63 9.79 -25.49
N GLN A 390 -19.30 8.88 -24.57
CA GLN A 390 -19.89 7.55 -24.57
C GLN A 390 -20.56 7.28 -23.23
N GLU A 391 -21.85 7.56 -23.20
CA GLU A 391 -22.76 7.19 -22.14
C GLU A 391 -23.34 5.80 -22.47
N LYS A 392 -23.19 4.85 -21.54
CA LYS A 392 -24.20 3.86 -21.09
C LYS A 392 -23.56 2.63 -20.43
N ASP A 393 -23.39 2.69 -19.11
CA ASP A 393 -23.98 1.74 -18.14
C ASP A 393 -23.69 2.26 -16.73
N ASN A 394 -24.42 3.30 -16.29
CA ASN A 394 -23.99 4.18 -15.20
C ASN A 394 -24.55 3.76 -13.82
N LYS A 395 -24.35 2.49 -13.43
CA LYS A 395 -24.29 2.16 -12.00
C LYS A 395 -22.83 2.13 -11.60
N SER A 396 -22.44 2.97 -10.65
CA SER A 396 -21.08 2.96 -10.11
C SER A 396 -20.76 1.57 -9.58
N ILE A 397 -19.75 0.93 -10.17
CA ILE A 397 -19.27 -0.38 -9.72
C ILE A 397 -18.66 -0.19 -8.33
N GLU A 398 -19.26 -0.85 -7.34
CA GLU A 398 -18.73 -0.84 -5.98
C GLU A 398 -17.60 -1.85 -5.84
N ILE A 399 -16.42 -1.37 -5.45
CA ILE A 399 -15.26 -2.23 -5.23
C ILE A 399 -15.39 -2.90 -3.86
N PRO A 400 -15.38 -4.25 -3.79
CA PRO A 400 -15.45 -4.97 -2.52
C PRO A 400 -14.18 -4.80 -1.68
N TYR A 401 -14.36 -4.79 -0.37
CA TYR A 401 -13.31 -4.84 0.64
C TYR A 401 -12.54 -6.18 0.62
N GLY A 402 -11.25 -6.13 0.93
CA GLY A 402 -10.40 -7.31 1.17
C GLY A 402 -9.79 -7.93 -0.09
N PRO A 403 -9.09 -9.06 0.06
CA PRO A 403 -8.55 -9.81 -1.06
C PRO A 403 -9.72 -10.42 -1.85
N VAL A 404 -9.83 -10.02 -3.11
CA VAL A 404 -10.89 -10.45 -4.03
C VAL A 404 -10.37 -10.45 -5.47
N SER A 405 -10.83 -11.37 -6.30
CA SER A 405 -10.47 -11.44 -7.72
C SER A 405 -11.52 -10.92 -8.69
N ALA A 406 -12.75 -10.68 -8.24
CA ALA A 406 -13.83 -10.16 -9.08
C ALA A 406 -14.93 -9.45 -8.28
N ILE A 407 -15.80 -8.75 -9.00
CA ILE A 407 -16.97 -8.06 -8.43
C ILE A 407 -18.06 -9.09 -8.07
N PRO A 408 -18.65 -9.03 -6.87
CA PRO A 408 -19.78 -9.89 -6.50
C PRO A 408 -20.93 -9.80 -7.51
N ASN A 409 -21.49 -10.95 -7.90
CA ASN A 409 -22.49 -11.12 -8.96
C ASN A 409 -22.04 -10.69 -10.37
N ARG A 410 -20.78 -10.26 -10.54
CA ARG A 410 -20.16 -9.86 -11.80
C ARG A 410 -18.75 -10.46 -11.92
N PRO A 411 -18.65 -11.81 -11.91
CA PRO A 411 -17.36 -12.52 -11.99
C PRO A 411 -16.61 -12.28 -13.31
N ASP A 412 -17.29 -11.74 -14.31
CA ASP A 412 -16.74 -11.26 -15.57
C ASP A 412 -15.89 -9.98 -15.42
N ILE A 413 -16.10 -9.22 -14.35
CA ILE A 413 -15.29 -8.05 -13.99
C ILE A 413 -14.23 -8.47 -12.97
N ARG A 414 -12.98 -8.55 -13.42
CA ARG A 414 -11.85 -9.02 -12.62
C ARG A 414 -11.19 -7.85 -11.90
N ILE A 415 -10.80 -8.06 -10.67
CA ILE A 415 -10.17 -7.05 -9.81
C ILE A 415 -8.72 -7.44 -9.58
N PHE A 416 -7.84 -6.45 -9.65
CA PHE A 416 -6.44 -6.56 -9.28
C PHE A 416 -6.12 -5.41 -8.33
N LYS A 417 -6.06 -5.73 -7.04
CA LYS A 417 -5.50 -4.86 -6.00
C LYS A 417 -3.98 -4.97 -5.96
N THR A 418 -3.33 -4.11 -5.20
CA THR A 418 -1.90 -4.25 -4.97
C THR A 418 -1.59 -5.58 -4.26
N PRO A 419 -0.49 -6.28 -4.60
CA PRO A 419 -0.22 -7.62 -4.10
C PRO A 419 -0.21 -7.75 -2.56
N GLU A 420 0.22 -6.70 -1.85
CA GLU A 420 0.30 -6.68 -0.37
C GLU A 420 -1.04 -6.80 0.36
N ILE A 421 -2.17 -6.66 -0.34
CA ILE A 421 -3.52 -6.87 0.23
C ILE A 421 -3.86 -8.36 0.31
N TYR A 422 -3.27 -9.19 -0.55
CA TYR A 422 -3.54 -10.61 -0.56
C TYR A 422 -2.70 -11.30 0.50
N PRO A 423 -3.30 -11.91 1.53
CA PRO A 423 -2.56 -12.43 2.68
C PRO A 423 -1.75 -13.70 2.36
N ILE A 424 -2.06 -14.37 1.25
CA ILE A 424 -1.54 -15.69 0.93
C ILE A 424 -0.71 -15.59 -0.34
N HIS A 425 0.61 -15.58 -0.14
CA HIS A 425 1.60 -15.54 -1.21
C HIS A 425 2.15 -16.93 -1.52
N GLY A 426 2.68 -17.09 -2.73
CA GLY A 426 3.41 -18.28 -3.12
C GLY A 426 4.41 -18.03 -4.23
N HIS A 427 5.04 -19.10 -4.66
CA HIS A 427 5.98 -19.11 -5.78
C HIS A 427 5.74 -20.34 -6.64
N ASP A 428 6.23 -20.33 -7.86
CA ASP A 428 6.45 -21.56 -8.60
C ASP A 428 7.92 -21.71 -9.01
N ILE A 429 8.36 -22.97 -9.04
CA ILE A 429 9.75 -23.35 -9.21
C ILE A 429 9.89 -24.50 -10.20
N SER A 430 11.05 -24.54 -10.85
CA SER A 430 11.41 -25.51 -11.87
C SER A 430 12.93 -25.66 -11.95
N SER A 431 13.41 -26.47 -12.89
CA SER A 431 14.85 -26.54 -13.17
C SER A 431 15.45 -25.21 -13.67
N ASN A 432 14.62 -24.25 -14.09
CA ASN A 432 15.10 -22.95 -14.59
C ASN A 432 15.59 -22.04 -13.45
N ASP A 433 15.15 -22.29 -12.22
CA ASP A 433 15.50 -21.49 -11.04
C ASP A 433 16.88 -21.83 -10.48
N GLY A 434 17.54 -22.85 -11.03
CA GLY A 434 18.86 -23.30 -10.59
C GLY A 434 18.83 -24.05 -9.25
N GLU A 435 19.93 -23.98 -8.50
CA GLU A 435 20.02 -24.60 -7.18
C GLU A 435 19.35 -23.71 -6.12
N ILE A 436 18.40 -24.29 -5.37
CA ILE A 436 17.68 -23.60 -4.29
C ILE A 436 18.39 -23.87 -2.95
N ASP A 437 18.75 -22.82 -2.22
CA ASP A 437 19.08 -22.91 -0.79
C ASP A 437 17.79 -23.07 0.02
N TRP A 438 17.39 -24.32 0.21
CA TRP A 438 16.17 -24.70 0.91
C TRP A 438 16.13 -24.26 2.36
N LYS A 439 17.28 -24.13 3.03
CA LYS A 439 17.32 -23.69 4.42
C LYS A 439 17.01 -22.20 4.48
N LEU A 440 17.71 -21.40 3.69
CA LEU A 440 17.49 -19.96 3.61
C LEU A 440 16.06 -19.64 3.16
N PHE A 441 15.57 -20.34 2.14
CA PHE A 441 14.22 -20.15 1.62
C PHE A 441 13.15 -20.42 2.69
N GLN A 442 13.24 -21.53 3.43
CA GLN A 442 12.27 -21.85 4.49
C GLN A 442 12.32 -20.88 5.67
N GLU A 443 13.52 -20.43 6.04
CA GLU A 443 13.73 -19.50 7.16
C GLU A 443 13.21 -18.09 6.84
N LYS A 444 13.40 -17.62 5.60
CA LYS A 444 13.15 -16.22 5.22
C LYS A 444 11.85 -15.98 4.46
N SER A 445 11.34 -16.97 3.74
CA SER A 445 10.13 -16.78 2.94
C SER A 445 8.87 -16.77 3.81
N SER A 446 7.97 -15.85 3.51
CA SER A 446 6.60 -15.76 4.02
C SER A 446 5.58 -16.52 3.16
N ALA A 447 6.02 -17.19 2.09
CA ALA A 447 5.15 -17.96 1.22
C ALA A 447 4.34 -19.00 1.99
N ARG A 448 3.08 -19.17 1.61
CA ARG A 448 2.20 -20.23 2.10
C ARG A 448 2.26 -21.47 1.23
N PHE A 449 2.46 -21.27 -0.08
CA PHE A 449 2.50 -22.36 -1.06
C PHE A 449 3.64 -22.25 -2.06
N VAL A 450 4.00 -23.40 -2.63
CA VAL A 450 4.94 -23.51 -3.75
C VAL A 450 4.45 -24.53 -4.77
N TYR A 451 4.42 -24.15 -6.04
CA TYR A 451 4.17 -25.05 -7.15
C TYR A 451 5.49 -25.51 -7.81
N ALA A 452 5.63 -26.80 -8.07
CA ALA A 452 6.81 -27.36 -8.75
C ALA A 452 6.45 -27.88 -10.15
N ARG A 453 7.24 -27.52 -11.16
CA ARG A 453 7.06 -28.05 -12.52
C ARG A 453 7.31 -29.54 -12.55
N VAL A 454 6.33 -30.32 -12.99
CA VAL A 454 6.43 -31.78 -13.12
C VAL A 454 7.00 -32.16 -14.49
N VAL A 455 6.48 -31.53 -15.55
CA VAL A 455 6.83 -31.84 -16.94
C VAL A 455 6.76 -30.58 -17.80
N GLY A 456 7.71 -30.45 -18.72
CA GLY A 456 7.72 -29.45 -19.80
C GLY A 456 7.70 -30.13 -21.18
N TRP A 457 7.82 -29.36 -22.26
CA TRP A 457 7.87 -29.93 -23.62
C TRP A 457 9.12 -30.76 -23.91
N ARG A 458 10.19 -30.60 -23.12
CA ARG A 458 11.42 -31.40 -23.22
C ARG A 458 11.38 -32.68 -22.36
N GLY A 459 10.23 -32.99 -21.76
CA GLY A 459 10.04 -34.14 -20.89
C GLY A 459 9.95 -33.78 -19.40
N PRO A 460 10.14 -34.77 -18.50
CA PRO A 460 10.09 -34.56 -17.05
C PRO A 460 11.08 -33.48 -16.61
N ASP A 461 10.68 -32.62 -15.69
CA ASP A 461 11.60 -31.64 -15.10
C ASP A 461 12.62 -32.35 -14.21
N SER A 462 13.91 -32.09 -14.46
CA SER A 462 15.02 -32.76 -13.76
C SER A 462 15.09 -32.45 -12.27
N SER A 463 14.56 -31.29 -11.85
CA SER A 463 14.57 -30.84 -10.45
C SER A 463 13.35 -31.33 -9.67
N PHE A 464 12.26 -31.73 -10.34
CA PHE A 464 10.96 -32.00 -9.73
C PHE A 464 11.04 -32.95 -8.54
N LYS A 465 11.72 -34.09 -8.69
CA LYS A 465 11.79 -35.11 -7.61
C LYS A 465 12.48 -34.55 -6.35
N SER A 466 13.53 -33.74 -6.54
CA SER A 466 14.25 -33.09 -5.43
C SER A 466 13.38 -32.02 -4.80
N HIS A 467 12.81 -31.11 -5.60
CA HIS A 467 11.93 -30.03 -5.15
C HIS A 467 10.71 -30.57 -4.40
N TRP A 468 10.05 -31.60 -4.95
CA TRP A 468 8.92 -32.25 -4.32
C TRP A 468 9.30 -32.77 -2.95
N LYS A 469 10.40 -33.52 -2.83
CA LYS A 469 10.87 -34.05 -1.54
C LYS A 469 11.15 -32.93 -0.54
N GLN A 470 11.89 -31.89 -0.94
CA GLN A 470 12.24 -30.78 -0.05
C GLN A 470 11.00 -30.02 0.44
N LEU A 471 10.01 -29.83 -0.44
CA LEU A 471 8.74 -29.22 -0.08
C LEU A 471 7.93 -30.07 0.90
N ALA A 472 8.04 -31.41 0.84
CA ALA A 472 7.39 -32.31 1.80
C ALA A 472 7.83 -32.05 3.25
N ASP A 473 9.11 -31.74 3.41
CA ASP A 473 9.76 -31.54 4.71
C ASP A 473 9.69 -30.07 5.16
N SER A 474 8.94 -29.22 4.42
CA SER A 474 8.83 -27.78 4.66
C SER A 474 7.47 -27.37 5.22
N LYS A 475 7.34 -26.08 5.55
CA LYS A 475 6.07 -25.46 5.98
C LYS A 475 5.10 -25.15 4.81
N PHE A 476 5.55 -25.29 3.57
CA PHE A 476 4.80 -24.84 2.39
C PHE A 476 3.80 -25.90 1.93
N ASP A 477 2.59 -25.47 1.58
CA ASP A 477 1.68 -26.32 0.83
C ASP A 477 2.21 -26.49 -0.61
N ARG A 478 2.30 -27.72 -1.10
CA ARG A 478 2.95 -28.03 -2.39
C ARG A 478 1.96 -28.44 -3.47
N GLY A 479 2.14 -27.89 -4.66
CA GLY A 479 1.40 -28.24 -5.87
C GLY A 479 2.33 -28.66 -7.00
N GLY A 480 1.84 -29.49 -7.93
CA GLY A 480 2.56 -29.85 -9.15
C GLY A 480 1.86 -29.25 -10.37
N TYR A 481 2.61 -28.79 -11.36
CA TYR A 481 2.03 -28.35 -12.63
C TYR A 481 2.66 -29.02 -13.86
N PHE A 482 1.85 -29.17 -14.91
CA PHE A 482 2.22 -29.81 -16.17
C PHE A 482 2.07 -28.84 -17.32
N LYS A 483 3.09 -28.70 -18.18
CA LYS A 483 2.93 -28.00 -19.46
C LYS A 483 2.17 -28.89 -20.44
N PHE A 484 1.04 -28.42 -20.96
CA PHE A 484 0.24 -29.18 -21.92
C PHE A 484 1.03 -29.42 -23.21
N ASP A 485 1.05 -30.66 -23.68
CA ASP A 485 1.78 -31.11 -24.87
C ASP A 485 0.82 -31.38 -26.04
N PHE A 486 0.90 -30.56 -27.09
CA PHE A 486 0.04 -30.65 -28.27
C PHE A 486 0.37 -31.86 -29.17
N CYS A 487 1.52 -32.51 -28.97
CA CYS A 487 1.94 -33.68 -29.72
C CYS A 487 1.54 -35.00 -29.07
N ARG A 488 0.95 -34.98 -27.86
CA ARG A 488 0.60 -36.17 -27.08
C ARG A 488 -0.88 -36.20 -26.74
N THR A 489 -1.48 -37.39 -26.78
CA THR A 489 -2.88 -37.55 -26.37
C THR A 489 -3.06 -37.25 -24.87
N PRO A 490 -4.23 -36.76 -24.45
CA PRO A 490 -4.55 -36.54 -23.03
C PRO A 490 -4.26 -37.77 -22.15
N GLU A 491 -4.58 -38.97 -22.62
CA GLU A 491 -4.34 -40.22 -21.90
C GLU A 491 -2.85 -40.51 -21.71
N ALA A 492 -2.01 -40.27 -22.73
CA ALA A 492 -0.57 -40.46 -22.61
C ALA A 492 0.08 -39.42 -21.66
N GLN A 493 -0.46 -38.20 -21.65
CA GLN A 493 -0.08 -37.16 -20.69
C GLN A 493 -0.48 -37.57 -19.26
N LEU A 494 -1.67 -38.16 -19.06
CA LEU A 494 -2.11 -38.67 -17.75
C LEU A 494 -1.19 -39.78 -17.23
N GLU A 495 -0.82 -40.75 -18.06
CA GLU A 495 0.10 -41.83 -17.62
C GLU A 495 1.46 -41.28 -17.21
N THR A 496 1.95 -40.25 -17.91
CA THR A 496 3.16 -39.52 -17.50
C THR A 496 2.95 -38.84 -16.15
N ALA A 497 1.83 -38.14 -15.97
CA ALA A 497 1.49 -37.47 -14.72
C ALA A 497 1.49 -38.44 -13.53
N LYS A 498 0.80 -39.58 -13.66
CA LYS A 498 0.72 -40.62 -12.63
C LYS A 498 2.09 -41.19 -12.25
N SER A 499 3.00 -41.31 -13.22
CA SER A 499 4.35 -41.82 -12.96
C SER A 499 5.28 -40.84 -12.23
N LEU A 500 4.99 -39.53 -12.29
CA LEU A 500 5.85 -38.49 -11.75
C LEU A 500 5.28 -37.85 -10.49
N LEU A 501 4.02 -37.44 -10.50
CA LEU A 501 3.34 -36.76 -9.41
C LEU A 501 2.48 -37.75 -8.61
N PRO A 502 2.85 -38.09 -7.36
CA PRO A 502 2.04 -38.96 -6.54
C PRO A 502 0.71 -38.29 -6.15
N ALA A 503 -0.38 -39.05 -6.16
CA ALA A 503 -1.67 -38.59 -5.67
C ALA A 503 -1.67 -38.56 -4.14
N GLU A 504 -1.50 -37.37 -3.57
CA GLU A 504 -1.46 -37.17 -2.12
C GLU A 504 -2.63 -36.30 -1.65
N PRO A 505 -3.39 -36.67 -0.61
CA PRO A 505 -4.56 -35.89 -0.19
C PRO A 505 -4.29 -34.41 0.15
N LYS A 506 -3.06 -34.12 0.64
CA LYS A 506 -2.62 -32.79 1.08
C LYS A 506 -2.02 -31.93 -0.04
N MET A 507 -1.79 -32.46 -1.24
CA MET A 507 -1.26 -31.66 -2.34
C MET A 507 -2.28 -30.60 -2.79
N LEU A 508 -1.79 -29.49 -3.31
CA LEU A 508 -2.63 -28.49 -3.95
C LEU A 508 -3.23 -29.03 -5.25
N PRO A 509 -4.34 -28.44 -5.74
CA PRO A 509 -4.89 -28.78 -7.05
C PRO A 509 -3.83 -28.75 -8.16
N PRO A 510 -3.76 -29.78 -9.03
CA PRO A 510 -2.78 -29.81 -10.11
C PRO A 510 -2.93 -28.65 -11.10
N GLY A 511 -1.80 -28.04 -11.47
CA GLY A 511 -1.75 -27.00 -12.49
C GLY A 511 -1.62 -27.56 -13.91
N ILE A 512 -2.31 -26.96 -14.87
CA ILE A 512 -2.16 -27.24 -16.30
C ILE A 512 -1.72 -25.95 -16.99
N LEU A 513 -0.44 -25.86 -17.32
CA LEU A 513 0.17 -24.72 -17.97
C LEU A 513 -0.12 -24.75 -19.48
N LEU A 514 -0.80 -23.71 -19.95
CA LEU A 514 -1.13 -23.46 -21.35
C LEU A 514 -0.16 -22.42 -21.92
N VAL A 515 0.54 -22.78 -22.99
CA VAL A 515 1.44 -21.87 -23.71
C VAL A 515 1.17 -21.98 -25.20
N ASN A 516 0.93 -20.84 -25.86
CA ASN A 516 0.86 -20.81 -27.31
C ASN A 516 2.24 -21.20 -27.87
N PRO A 517 2.36 -22.29 -28.65
CA PRO A 517 3.65 -22.74 -29.15
C PRO A 517 4.26 -21.82 -30.22
N GLU A 518 3.49 -20.86 -30.75
CA GLU A 518 3.99 -19.88 -31.72
C GLU A 518 5.13 -19.03 -31.14
N GLY A 519 6.29 -19.07 -31.78
CA GLY A 519 7.51 -18.38 -31.30
C GLY A 519 8.26 -19.08 -30.17
N GLU A 520 7.69 -20.14 -29.59
CA GLU A 520 8.22 -20.83 -28.41
C GLU A 520 8.80 -22.22 -28.75
N ASP A 521 8.08 -23.05 -29.52
CA ASP A 521 8.55 -24.39 -29.92
C ASP A 521 7.94 -24.85 -31.25
N THR A 522 8.81 -25.09 -32.24
CA THR A 522 8.42 -25.47 -33.60
C THR A 522 7.70 -26.82 -33.67
N THR A 523 8.07 -27.78 -32.83
CA THR A 523 7.47 -29.13 -32.85
C THR A 523 6.05 -29.07 -32.34
N GLN A 524 5.86 -28.42 -31.19
CA GLN A 524 4.55 -28.19 -30.59
C GLN A 524 3.65 -27.37 -31.52
N LEU A 525 4.21 -26.35 -32.19
CA LEU A 525 3.47 -25.53 -33.16
C LEU A 525 2.95 -26.35 -34.33
N ASN A 526 3.75 -27.29 -34.85
CA ASN A 526 3.32 -28.16 -35.95
C ASN A 526 2.19 -29.10 -35.53
N CYS A 527 2.28 -29.70 -34.34
CA CYS A 527 1.21 -30.55 -33.80
C CYS A 527 -0.08 -29.75 -33.57
N PHE A 528 0.05 -28.56 -32.97
CA PHE A 528 -1.06 -27.64 -32.74
C PHE A 528 -1.75 -27.22 -34.05
N LYS A 529 -0.98 -26.78 -35.06
CA LYS A 529 -1.51 -26.41 -36.38
C LYS A 529 -2.20 -27.57 -37.09
N LYS A 530 -1.68 -28.79 -36.93
CA LYS A 530 -2.30 -30.01 -37.49
C LYS A 530 -3.61 -30.36 -36.80
N SER A 531 -3.69 -30.23 -35.48
CA SER A 531 -4.89 -30.54 -34.69
C SER A 531 -5.98 -29.47 -34.85
N GLY A 532 -5.58 -28.19 -34.88
CA GLY A 532 -6.47 -27.04 -34.93
C GLY A 532 -7.03 -26.65 -33.55
N MET A 533 -7.51 -25.41 -33.43
CA MET A 533 -7.93 -24.83 -32.15
C MET A 533 -9.06 -25.61 -31.45
N ALA A 534 -10.08 -26.03 -32.20
CA ALA A 534 -11.22 -26.73 -31.63
C ALA A 534 -10.82 -28.05 -30.95
N ASN A 535 -9.97 -28.84 -31.62
CA ASN A 535 -9.45 -30.09 -31.08
C ASN A 535 -8.49 -29.83 -29.92
N ALA A 536 -7.59 -28.84 -30.03
CA ALA A 536 -6.72 -28.46 -28.92
C ALA A 536 -7.52 -28.13 -27.64
N ARG A 537 -8.61 -27.36 -27.75
CA ARG A 537 -9.49 -27.06 -26.59
C ARG A 537 -10.16 -28.32 -26.03
N ASN A 538 -10.63 -29.21 -26.91
CA ASN A 538 -11.23 -30.48 -26.48
C ASN A 538 -10.22 -31.37 -25.75
N ASP A 539 -8.99 -31.47 -26.27
CA ASP A 539 -7.92 -32.26 -25.66
C ASP A 539 -7.46 -31.68 -24.32
N ILE A 540 -7.37 -30.34 -24.21
CA ILE A 540 -7.08 -29.65 -22.95
C ILE A 540 -8.16 -29.97 -21.90
N LEU A 541 -9.44 -29.84 -22.26
CA LEU A 541 -10.57 -30.14 -21.36
C LEU A 541 -10.61 -31.63 -20.98
N ARG A 542 -10.32 -32.52 -21.93
CA ARG A 542 -10.22 -33.96 -21.69
C ARG A 542 -9.08 -34.28 -20.72
N PHE A 543 -7.93 -33.64 -20.88
CA PHE A 543 -6.81 -33.80 -19.96
C PHE A 543 -7.17 -33.31 -18.55
N ALA A 544 -7.85 -32.17 -18.42
CA ALA A 544 -8.33 -31.68 -17.14
C ALA A 544 -9.31 -32.64 -16.45
N ASP A 545 -10.26 -33.22 -17.19
CA ASP A 545 -11.17 -34.25 -16.69
C ASP A 545 -10.42 -35.49 -16.20
N LEU A 546 -9.44 -35.97 -16.97
CA LEU A 546 -8.57 -37.09 -16.58
C LEU A 546 -7.75 -36.80 -15.31
N ILE A 547 -7.21 -35.59 -15.17
CA ILE A 547 -6.52 -35.15 -13.95
C ILE A 547 -7.49 -35.12 -12.77
N TYR A 548 -8.69 -34.57 -12.93
CA TYR A 548 -9.71 -34.57 -11.88
C TYR A 548 -10.07 -35.99 -11.43
N GLN A 549 -10.29 -36.91 -12.36
CA GLN A 549 -10.60 -38.31 -12.06
C GLN A 549 -9.49 -39.02 -11.29
N ASN A 550 -8.22 -38.68 -11.56
CA ASN A 550 -7.07 -39.30 -10.89
C ASN A 550 -6.72 -38.68 -9.53
N TYR A 551 -6.76 -37.35 -9.42
CA TYR A 551 -6.32 -36.62 -8.23
C TYR A 551 -7.48 -36.17 -7.33
N HIS A 552 -8.73 -36.27 -7.78
CA HIS A 552 -9.94 -35.83 -7.08
C HIS A 552 -9.89 -34.36 -6.63
N LYS A 553 -9.20 -33.52 -7.40
CA LYS A 553 -9.10 -32.08 -7.21
C LYS A 553 -9.33 -31.38 -8.54
N THR A 554 -10.22 -30.40 -8.59
CA THR A 554 -10.47 -29.55 -9.76
C THR A 554 -9.16 -28.92 -10.20
N PRO A 555 -8.64 -29.18 -11.42
CA PRO A 555 -7.39 -28.59 -11.88
C PRO A 555 -7.46 -27.06 -11.99
N ILE A 556 -6.30 -26.42 -11.92
CA ILE A 556 -6.13 -24.99 -12.18
C ILE A 556 -5.42 -24.78 -13.51
N PHE A 557 -5.99 -23.96 -14.40
CA PHE A 557 -5.35 -23.60 -15.66
C PHE A 557 -4.39 -22.43 -15.45
N TYR A 558 -3.12 -22.67 -15.76
CA TYR A 558 -2.03 -21.72 -15.61
C TYR A 558 -1.62 -21.16 -16.98
N GLY A 559 -1.37 -19.85 -17.06
CA GLY A 559 -0.71 -19.24 -18.20
C GLY A 559 -0.75 -17.72 -18.12
N ASN A 560 0.06 -17.05 -18.93
CA ASN A 560 -0.08 -15.61 -19.08
C ASN A 560 -1.45 -15.25 -19.70
N HIS A 561 -1.89 -14.00 -19.50
CA HIS A 561 -3.20 -13.53 -19.97
C HIS A 561 -3.46 -13.80 -21.47
N ASN A 562 -2.44 -13.71 -22.33
CA ASN A 562 -2.57 -13.98 -23.76
C ASN A 562 -2.82 -15.48 -24.04
N ASN A 563 -2.06 -16.36 -23.40
CA ASN A 563 -2.22 -17.81 -23.54
C ASN A 563 -3.60 -18.26 -23.05
N LEU A 564 -4.01 -17.81 -21.86
CA LEU A 564 -5.32 -18.15 -21.32
C LEU A 564 -6.43 -17.64 -22.25
N SER A 565 -6.34 -16.39 -22.72
CA SER A 565 -7.32 -15.81 -23.67
C SER A 565 -7.35 -16.53 -25.02
N HIS A 566 -6.22 -17.13 -25.45
CA HIS A 566 -6.15 -17.88 -26.71
C HIS A 566 -6.89 -19.21 -26.64
N PHE A 567 -6.72 -19.94 -25.52
CA PHE A 567 -7.23 -21.30 -25.38
C PHE A 567 -8.57 -21.41 -24.66
N MET A 568 -8.83 -20.57 -23.67
CA MET A 568 -10.03 -20.70 -22.83
C MET A 568 -11.25 -20.05 -23.48
N ASP A 569 -12.41 -20.70 -23.28
CA ASP A 569 -13.74 -20.18 -23.60
C ASP A 569 -14.72 -20.53 -22.45
N SER A 570 -16.01 -20.25 -22.62
CA SER A 570 -17.04 -20.49 -21.59
C SER A 570 -17.07 -21.92 -21.01
N ARG A 571 -16.56 -22.94 -21.72
CA ARG A 571 -16.50 -24.33 -21.21
C ARG A 571 -15.52 -24.50 -20.05
N PHE A 572 -14.63 -23.53 -19.85
CA PHE A 572 -13.62 -23.54 -18.81
C PHE A 572 -14.12 -22.91 -17.50
N GLU A 573 -15.36 -22.41 -17.42
CA GLU A 573 -15.90 -21.72 -16.23
C GLU A 573 -15.85 -22.53 -14.93
N GLN A 574 -16.00 -23.86 -15.03
CA GLN A 574 -15.92 -24.76 -13.88
C GLN A 574 -14.50 -24.95 -13.30
N TYR A 575 -13.46 -24.49 -13.98
CA TYR A 575 -12.07 -24.67 -13.58
C TYR A 575 -11.47 -23.37 -13.01
N MET A 576 -10.53 -23.55 -12.08
CA MET A 576 -9.77 -22.44 -11.48
C MET A 576 -8.79 -21.86 -12.48
N VAL A 577 -8.41 -20.60 -12.27
CA VAL A 577 -7.48 -19.87 -13.15
C VAL A 577 -6.28 -19.37 -12.37
N TRP A 578 -5.09 -19.68 -12.85
CA TRP A 578 -3.83 -19.11 -12.42
C TRP A 578 -3.30 -18.20 -13.53
N MET A 579 -3.42 -16.89 -13.33
CA MET A 579 -3.19 -15.90 -14.37
C MET A 579 -1.85 -15.20 -14.22
N GLY A 580 -1.01 -15.30 -15.26
CA GLY A 580 0.18 -14.48 -15.44
C GLY A 580 -0.15 -13.12 -16.03
N TYR A 581 -0.06 -12.06 -15.21
CA TYR A 581 -0.44 -10.72 -15.64
C TYR A 581 0.23 -9.60 -14.86
N TRP A 582 1.04 -8.80 -15.56
CA TRP A 582 1.85 -7.72 -14.97
C TRP A 582 1.28 -6.31 -15.18
N GLY A 583 -0.03 -6.22 -15.47
CA GLY A 583 -0.75 -4.95 -15.51
C GLY A 583 -0.50 -4.01 -16.70
N GLN A 584 0.33 -4.38 -17.69
CA GLN A 584 0.66 -3.51 -18.83
C GLN A 584 -0.36 -3.53 -19.98
N ALA A 585 -1.05 -4.64 -20.20
CA ALA A 585 -1.99 -4.83 -21.31
C ALA A 585 -3.42 -5.07 -20.80
N GLY A 586 -4.43 -4.99 -21.67
CA GLY A 586 -5.78 -5.46 -21.32
C GLY A 586 -5.83 -6.99 -21.19
N VAL A 587 -6.77 -7.54 -20.41
CA VAL A 587 -7.00 -9.00 -20.32
C VAL A 587 -8.30 -9.37 -21.01
N LYS A 588 -8.23 -10.08 -22.14
CA LYS A 588 -9.41 -10.56 -22.89
C LYS A 588 -9.71 -12.03 -22.58
N LEU A 589 -9.91 -12.36 -21.31
CA LEU A 589 -10.30 -13.71 -20.93
C LEU A 589 -11.82 -13.88 -21.11
N GLU A 590 -12.21 -14.70 -22.08
CA GLU A 590 -13.60 -15.07 -22.32
C GLU A 590 -14.22 -15.77 -21.09
N GLY A 591 -15.54 -15.66 -20.95
CA GLY A 591 -16.28 -16.29 -19.87
C GLY A 591 -16.21 -15.55 -18.53
N ARG A 592 -16.84 -16.17 -17.54
CA ARG A 592 -17.08 -15.63 -16.20
C ARG A 592 -16.07 -16.11 -15.15
N ASN A 593 -14.87 -16.54 -15.51
CA ASN A 593 -13.88 -17.00 -14.52
C ASN A 593 -13.17 -15.80 -13.84
N PRO A 594 -13.30 -15.62 -12.51
CA PRO A 594 -12.31 -14.89 -11.75
C PRO A 594 -11.00 -15.66 -11.74
N TRP A 595 -9.89 -14.96 -11.49
CA TRP A 595 -8.63 -15.63 -11.21
C TRP A 595 -8.61 -16.17 -9.77
N THR A 596 -7.98 -17.32 -9.58
CA THR A 596 -7.78 -17.99 -8.28
C THR A 596 -6.38 -17.71 -7.76
N LEU A 597 -5.37 -17.84 -8.63
CA LEU A 597 -4.00 -17.41 -8.40
C LEU A 597 -3.63 -16.32 -9.40
N TRP A 598 -2.85 -15.35 -8.95
CA TRP A 598 -2.31 -14.29 -9.80
C TRP A 598 -0.80 -14.21 -9.66
N GLN A 599 -0.11 -14.47 -10.77
CA GLN A 599 1.32 -14.24 -10.89
C GLN A 599 1.53 -12.75 -11.21
N TYR A 600 1.86 -12.00 -10.18
CA TYR A 600 1.98 -10.54 -10.26
C TYR A 600 3.39 -10.09 -10.64
N SER A 601 4.39 -10.97 -10.52
CA SER A 601 5.80 -10.65 -10.80
C SER A 601 6.57 -11.90 -11.22
N GLY A 602 7.47 -11.75 -12.18
CA GLY A 602 8.47 -12.77 -12.57
C GLY A 602 9.90 -12.39 -12.16
N ASN A 603 10.07 -11.26 -11.46
CA ASN A 603 11.36 -10.65 -11.19
C ASN A 603 11.56 -10.34 -9.70
N GLU A 604 10.87 -11.06 -8.81
CA GLU A 604 11.10 -10.88 -7.38
C GLU A 604 12.44 -11.50 -6.98
N THR A 605 13.13 -10.82 -6.06
CA THR A 605 14.28 -11.41 -5.38
C THR A 605 13.79 -12.17 -4.14
N VAL A 606 13.85 -13.49 -4.21
CA VAL A 606 13.41 -14.38 -3.13
C VAL A 606 14.64 -15.01 -2.47
N PRO A 607 14.90 -14.74 -1.17
CA PRO A 607 16.02 -15.34 -0.45
C PRO A 607 16.00 -16.87 -0.57
N GLY A 608 17.10 -17.43 -1.07
CA GLY A 608 17.28 -18.87 -1.26
C GLY A 608 16.87 -19.41 -2.64
N ILE A 609 16.13 -18.64 -3.46
CA ILE A 609 15.80 -19.03 -4.85
C ILE A 609 16.64 -18.21 -5.84
N GLY A 610 16.42 -16.90 -5.93
CA GLY A 610 17.14 -16.06 -6.90
C GLY A 610 16.50 -14.68 -7.09
N HIS A 611 17.02 -13.94 -8.09
CA HIS A 611 16.60 -12.56 -8.42
C HIS A 611 15.48 -12.46 -9.46
N SER A 612 15.05 -13.60 -10.02
CA SER A 612 14.03 -13.68 -11.07
C SER A 612 13.03 -14.77 -10.75
N THR A 613 12.44 -14.69 -9.56
CA THR A 613 11.48 -15.69 -9.09
C THR A 613 10.04 -15.26 -9.41
N GLU A 614 9.29 -16.18 -9.99
CA GLU A 614 7.86 -16.07 -10.21
C GLU A 614 7.12 -16.03 -8.85
N SER A 615 6.34 -14.98 -8.63
CA SER A 615 5.66 -14.71 -7.36
C SER A 615 4.18 -14.50 -7.55
N GLU A 616 3.44 -15.14 -6.65
CA GLU A 616 2.03 -15.45 -6.76
C GLU A 616 1.26 -14.92 -5.55
N VAL A 617 0.00 -14.58 -5.76
CA VAL A 617 -0.98 -14.38 -4.69
C VAL A 617 -2.25 -15.19 -4.92
N PHE A 618 -2.86 -15.66 -3.84
CA PHE A 618 -4.20 -16.24 -3.84
C PHE A 618 -5.25 -15.15 -3.58
N PHE A 619 -6.36 -15.20 -4.30
CA PHE A 619 -7.34 -14.10 -4.31
C PHE A 619 -8.09 -13.85 -3.00
N GLY A 620 -8.02 -14.75 -2.02
CA GLY A 620 -9.01 -14.83 -0.93
C GLY A 620 -8.44 -14.99 0.49
N THR A 621 -9.34 -15.31 1.43
CA THR A 621 -9.04 -15.54 2.86
C THR A 621 -8.47 -16.94 3.13
N GLU A 622 -8.06 -17.20 4.37
CA GLU A 622 -7.59 -18.54 4.78
C GLU A 622 -8.71 -19.58 4.66
N GLU A 623 -9.97 -19.24 4.93
CA GLU A 623 -11.10 -20.15 4.76
C GLU A 623 -11.28 -20.55 3.29
N GLN A 624 -11.19 -19.57 2.39
CA GLN A 624 -11.23 -19.82 0.94
C GLN A 624 -10.00 -20.59 0.48
N TYR A 625 -8.84 -20.38 1.10
CA TYR A 625 -7.64 -21.13 0.80
C TYR A 625 -7.74 -22.59 1.24
N VAL A 626 -8.39 -22.88 2.38
CA VAL A 626 -8.70 -24.26 2.78
C VAL A 626 -9.62 -24.94 1.76
N GLN A 627 -10.60 -24.23 1.22
CA GLN A 627 -11.47 -24.73 0.14
C GLN A 627 -10.70 -24.96 -1.17
N PHE A 628 -9.81 -24.03 -1.53
CA PHE A 628 -8.89 -24.19 -2.66
C PHE A 628 -8.05 -25.47 -2.52
N LYS A 629 -7.47 -25.70 -1.34
CA LYS A 629 -6.70 -26.91 -1.03
C LYS A 629 -7.54 -28.17 -1.14
N ALA A 630 -8.79 -28.13 -0.70
CA ALA A 630 -9.71 -29.27 -0.85
C ALA A 630 -9.90 -29.60 -2.34
N GLY A 631 -10.07 -28.56 -3.18
CA GLY A 631 -10.11 -28.68 -4.63
C GLY A 631 -11.44 -29.23 -5.15
N GLU A 632 -12.54 -29.01 -4.44
CA GLU A 632 -13.86 -29.58 -4.79
C GLU A 632 -14.55 -28.83 -5.95
N ASN A 633 -14.22 -27.55 -6.14
CA ASN A 633 -14.83 -26.69 -7.17
C ASN A 633 -13.94 -25.49 -7.52
N ASN A 634 -14.41 -24.65 -8.45
CA ASN A 634 -13.84 -23.33 -8.69
C ASN A 634 -14.21 -22.36 -7.55
N VAL A 635 -13.36 -22.36 -6.51
CA VAL A 635 -13.53 -21.54 -5.30
C VAL A 635 -13.61 -20.03 -5.58
N ALA A 636 -12.89 -19.54 -6.59
CA ALA A 636 -12.90 -18.12 -6.95
C ALA A 636 -14.24 -17.70 -7.54
N LEU A 637 -14.82 -18.54 -8.40
CA LEU A 637 -16.16 -18.32 -8.95
C LEU A 637 -17.24 -18.48 -7.86
N ALA A 638 -17.10 -19.46 -6.96
CA ALA A 638 -18.03 -19.66 -5.85
C ALA A 638 -18.05 -18.46 -4.87
N ALA A 639 -16.92 -17.79 -4.68
CA ALA A 639 -16.80 -16.65 -3.77
C ALA A 639 -17.56 -15.38 -4.22
N VAL A 640 -17.94 -15.30 -5.50
CA VAL A 640 -18.54 -14.10 -6.10
C VAL A 640 -19.91 -14.37 -6.73
N ASN A 641 -20.42 -15.60 -6.63
CA ASN A 641 -21.71 -16.03 -7.17
C ASN A 641 -22.87 -15.91 -6.17
#